data_AF-A0A8C5HXF9-F1
#
_entry.id   AF-A0A8C5HXF9-F1
#
_cell.length_a   1.000
_cell.length_b   1.000
_cell.length_c   1.000
_cell.angle_alpha   90.00
_cell.angle_beta   90.00
_cell.angle_gamma   90.00
#
_symmetry.space_group_name_H-M   'P 1'
#
loop_
_entity.id
_entity.type
_entity.pdbx_description
1 polymer ?
#
loop_
_entity_poly.entity_id
_entity_poly.type
_entity_poly.pdbx_seq_one_letter_code
_entity_poly.pdbx_strand_id
1 'polypeptide(L)'
;MEYTFRAVTHKPGIIIWRVEKMELVQVAEKYYGNFFEGDCYILLCVSNHTVGSMSTYNIHYWIGSQSSQDEQGAAAVYTIQLDEFLGSSPVQHREVQCHESETFKGYFRQGIIYKKGGVATGMKHTETNTYDVQRLLHVKGKKRVIATEVTMSWESFNIGDVFLLDNGKTIVQWNGPKCNKQERLKGTLLAKDIRDRERGGRAEVKIVEGDTESSSPQSMEILHSILGERTVKLTDGPPDEAADQEQMGKLTLYHVSDAEGQMKVTEVATRPLVQDLLHREDCYILDQGGVKIFIWKGKNANKAERQGAMAKALEFIKLKNYPVTTNVEMVNDGAESALFKQLFQRWTVKDQTQGLGRGTAKGKVAHITQEKFNAALMHAMPDVAAQQRMVDDGTGQVEVWRVENLELVPVDPKWYGYFFGGDCYLILYTYLVSNKMCYLLYIWQGRHASQDELAASAFQAVNLDQKYNDEPVQVRVSMGKEPRHFMAMFKGRMVIFEGGTSRDANSEPEPPVRLFQVHGSDSSNTKTIEVPSLATSLNSNDVFLLKSQSGVYLWCGKGSSGDEREMAKEVSSVISLDSPRGSEELVAEGQEPIEFWECLGGKAPYACEKRLQQVVFDHQPRLFECSNKTGRFTVTEVSQFIQEDLSEDDVMLLDTWDQVFLWIGKEANETERKESIVTSQEYLRTHPGNRDPDTPILMVKQGFEPPTFTGWFTAWDPTKWSVGTFYFLTAKSKYKNKRRQQVNISDGLIFQESKAETEKHFQCFSPEDLINMNASELPEGVDPSQKEKHLSDSDFSSVFGMTKDDYASLPQWRQLQLKKERGMF
;
A
#
# COMPACT_ATOMS: atom_id res chain seq x y z
N MET A 1 49.62 9.52 1.35
CA MET A 1 48.17 9.67 1.06
C MET A 1 47.91 10.12 -0.37
N GLU A 2 48.41 11.27 -0.85
CA GLU A 2 48.13 11.75 -2.23
C GLU A 2 48.54 10.78 -3.35
N TYR A 3 49.62 10.01 -3.18
CA TYR A 3 50.04 9.04 -4.20
C TYR A 3 49.12 7.81 -4.29
N THR A 4 48.58 7.36 -3.16
CA THR A 4 47.76 6.14 -3.04
C THR A 4 46.36 6.34 -3.64
N PHE A 5 45.79 7.54 -3.53
CA PHE A 5 44.43 7.86 -4.00
C PHE A 5 44.40 8.68 -5.29
N ARG A 6 45.49 8.71 -6.05
CA ARG A 6 45.60 9.51 -7.29
C ARG A 6 44.55 9.16 -8.36
N ALA A 7 44.01 7.95 -8.31
CA ALA A 7 42.95 7.48 -9.21
C ALA A 7 41.53 7.96 -8.81
N VAL A 8 41.36 8.49 -7.59
CA VAL A 8 40.08 9.02 -7.12
C VAL A 8 39.76 10.29 -7.91
N THR A 9 38.68 10.26 -8.67
CA THR A 9 38.18 11.42 -9.42
C THR A 9 36.76 11.74 -8.97
N HIS A 10 36.34 13.00 -9.09
CA HIS A 10 34.96 13.41 -8.83
C HIS A 10 33.97 12.97 -9.93
N LYS A 11 34.43 12.19 -10.92
CA LYS A 11 33.60 11.70 -12.00
C LYS A 11 32.75 10.53 -11.48
N PRO A 12 31.45 10.52 -11.78
CA PRO A 12 30.59 9.42 -11.37
C PRO A 12 31.04 8.08 -11.94
N GLY A 13 30.98 7.04 -11.11
CA GLY A 13 31.47 5.71 -11.46
C GLY A 13 31.96 4.92 -10.25
N ILE A 14 32.48 3.72 -10.50
CA ILE A 14 33.06 2.86 -9.47
C ILE A 14 34.57 2.68 -9.71
N ILE A 15 35.33 2.63 -8.63
CA ILE A 15 36.77 2.35 -8.63
C ILE A 15 37.03 1.23 -7.63
N ILE A 16 37.72 0.18 -8.04
CA ILE A 16 38.02 -0.98 -7.19
C ILE A 16 39.52 -1.14 -7.03
N TRP A 17 39.96 -1.34 -5.80
CA TRP A 17 41.32 -1.73 -5.41
C TRP A 17 41.30 -3.10 -4.74
N ARG A 18 42.36 -3.86 -4.95
CA ARG A 18 42.70 -5.08 -4.24
C ARG A 18 43.82 -4.77 -3.25
N VAL A 19 43.74 -5.30 -2.04
CA VAL A 19 44.83 -5.23 -1.08
C VAL A 19 45.85 -6.30 -1.46
N GLU A 20 47.00 -5.89 -1.99
CA GLU A 20 48.10 -6.79 -2.31
C GLU A 20 49.31 -6.44 -1.45
N LYS A 21 49.74 -7.37 -0.58
CA LYS A 21 50.91 -7.17 0.32
C LYS A 21 50.84 -5.86 1.12
N MET A 22 49.66 -5.57 1.68
CA MET A 22 49.36 -4.37 2.46
C MET A 22 49.40 -3.05 1.66
N GLU A 23 49.39 -3.10 0.33
CA GLU A 23 49.24 -1.93 -0.54
C GLU A 23 47.96 -2.02 -1.39
N LEU A 24 47.41 -0.87 -1.79
CA LEU A 24 46.25 -0.82 -2.68
C LEU A 24 46.69 -0.88 -4.14
N VAL A 25 46.26 -1.93 -4.84
CA VAL A 25 46.49 -2.10 -6.28
C VAL A 25 45.16 -1.95 -7.00
N GLN A 26 45.08 -1.02 -7.96
CA GLN A 26 43.85 -0.78 -8.71
C GLN A 26 43.51 -1.98 -9.61
N VAL A 27 42.27 -2.45 -9.52
CA VAL A 27 41.73 -3.50 -10.38
C VAL A 27 41.34 -2.90 -11.72
N ALA A 28 41.72 -3.56 -12.82
CA ALA A 28 41.30 -3.13 -14.15
C ALA A 28 39.79 -3.33 -14.35
N GLU A 29 39.12 -2.39 -15.01
CA GLU A 29 37.65 -2.37 -15.19
C GLU A 29 37.09 -3.68 -15.78
N LYS A 30 37.82 -4.32 -16.71
CA LYS A 30 37.45 -5.62 -17.30
C LYS A 30 37.30 -6.77 -16.29
N TYR A 31 37.82 -6.60 -15.07
CA TYR A 31 37.74 -7.59 -14.00
C TYR A 31 36.75 -7.20 -12.90
N TYR A 32 36.02 -6.09 -13.03
CA TYR A 32 35.01 -5.70 -12.06
C TYR A 32 33.95 -6.79 -11.88
N GLY A 33 33.60 -7.06 -10.63
CA GLY A 33 32.75 -8.18 -10.26
C GLY A 33 33.51 -9.47 -9.97
N ASN A 34 34.81 -9.59 -10.25
CA ASN A 34 35.61 -10.76 -9.88
C ASN A 34 36.37 -10.51 -8.58
N PHE A 35 36.11 -11.33 -7.56
CA PHE A 35 36.75 -11.22 -6.26
C PHE A 35 37.42 -12.53 -5.87
N PHE A 36 38.65 -12.47 -5.38
CA PHE A 36 39.35 -13.63 -4.85
C PHE A 36 38.96 -13.89 -3.40
N GLU A 37 38.61 -15.13 -3.07
CA GLU A 37 38.19 -15.53 -1.73
C GLU A 37 39.28 -15.31 -0.68
N GLY A 38 40.54 -15.35 -1.10
CA GLY A 38 41.70 -15.16 -0.24
C GLY A 38 42.11 -13.71 0.01
N ASP A 39 41.37 -12.72 -0.49
CA ASP A 39 41.81 -11.32 -0.46
C ASP A 39 40.76 -10.35 0.09
N CYS A 40 41.20 -9.11 0.33
CA CYS A 40 40.33 -8.00 0.62
C CYS A 40 40.37 -6.96 -0.50
N TYR A 41 39.24 -6.28 -0.70
CA TYR A 41 39.07 -5.26 -1.74
C TYR A 41 38.46 -4.00 -1.15
N ILE A 42 38.70 -2.86 -1.79
CA ILE A 42 38.06 -1.59 -1.49
C ILE A 42 37.42 -1.09 -2.77
N LEU A 43 36.14 -0.74 -2.70
CA LEU A 43 35.37 -0.16 -3.78
C LEU A 43 34.91 1.24 -3.36
N LEU A 44 35.19 2.24 -4.18
CA LEU A 44 34.64 3.59 -4.07
C LEU A 44 33.61 3.78 -5.18
N CYS A 45 32.39 4.12 -4.80
CA CYS A 45 31.33 4.55 -5.72
C CYS A 45 31.11 6.05 -5.58
N VAL A 46 31.24 6.78 -6.69
CA VAL A 46 30.96 8.21 -6.82
C VAL A 46 29.61 8.35 -7.50
N SER A 47 28.62 8.91 -6.80
CA SER A 47 27.26 9.00 -7.33
C SER A 47 27.08 10.13 -8.36
N ASN A 48 26.07 9.98 -9.21
CA ASN A 48 25.62 11.01 -10.17
C ASN A 48 24.81 12.15 -9.50
N HIS A 49 24.43 12.00 -8.24
CA HIS A 49 23.55 12.96 -7.56
C HIS A 49 24.39 14.06 -6.92
N THR A 50 24.39 15.25 -7.53
CA THR A 50 25.01 16.44 -6.95
C THR A 50 24.02 17.12 -5.99
N VAL A 51 24.32 17.09 -4.70
CA VAL A 51 23.66 17.96 -3.71
C VAL A 51 24.57 19.17 -3.52
N GLY A 52 24.13 20.36 -3.96
CA GLY A 52 24.81 21.61 -3.66
C GLY A 52 26.31 21.65 -4.03
N SER A 53 26.66 21.18 -5.24
CA SER A 53 28.04 21.12 -5.80
C SER A 53 29.01 20.07 -5.23
N MET A 54 28.59 19.17 -4.34
CA MET A 54 29.45 18.08 -3.83
C MET A 54 28.93 16.69 -4.24
N SER A 55 29.84 15.82 -4.73
CA SER A 55 29.54 14.42 -5.06
C SER A 55 29.37 13.58 -3.80
N THR A 56 28.40 12.66 -3.76
CA THR A 56 28.25 11.72 -2.64
C THR A 56 29.09 10.46 -2.88
N TYR A 57 29.80 10.00 -1.86
CA TYR A 57 30.71 8.85 -1.94
C TYR A 57 30.22 7.68 -1.09
N ASN A 58 30.32 6.47 -1.62
CA ASN A 58 30.16 5.23 -0.85
C ASN A 58 31.46 4.44 -0.93
N ILE A 59 32.02 4.08 0.23
CA ILE A 59 33.21 3.22 0.32
C ILE A 59 32.75 1.85 0.82
N HIS A 60 33.01 0.81 0.07
CA HIS A 60 32.76 -0.57 0.46
C HIS A 60 34.11 -1.25 0.61
N TYR A 61 34.35 -1.96 1.71
CA TYR A 61 35.50 -2.86 1.79
C TYR A 61 35.01 -4.29 1.90
N TRP A 62 35.39 -5.10 0.92
CA TRP A 62 34.94 -6.46 0.75
C TRP A 62 35.99 -7.44 1.29
N ILE A 63 35.54 -8.43 2.03
CA ILE A 63 36.37 -9.41 2.73
C ILE A 63 36.05 -10.80 2.17
N GLY A 64 37.06 -11.42 1.56
CA GLY A 64 37.00 -12.80 1.12
C GLY A 64 36.99 -13.79 2.28
N SER A 65 36.29 -14.91 2.10
CA SER A 65 36.12 -15.96 3.12
C SER A 65 37.42 -16.60 3.62
N GLN A 66 38.48 -16.56 2.81
CA GLN A 66 39.81 -17.12 3.08
C GLN A 66 40.88 -16.02 3.27
N SER A 67 40.48 -14.76 3.39
CA SER A 67 41.41 -13.64 3.54
C SER A 67 42.14 -13.64 4.88
N SER A 68 43.40 -13.19 4.88
CA SER A 68 44.22 -13.13 6.09
C SER A 68 43.78 -12.00 7.03
N GLN A 69 44.03 -12.15 8.34
CA GLN A 69 43.72 -11.10 9.31
C GLN A 69 44.48 -9.80 9.03
N ASP A 70 45.72 -9.92 8.55
CA ASP A 70 46.54 -8.76 8.19
C ASP A 70 45.94 -7.99 7.01
N GLU A 71 45.47 -8.68 5.96
CA GLU A 71 44.81 -8.03 4.82
C GLU A 71 43.46 -7.41 5.19
N GLN A 72 42.69 -8.05 6.07
CA GLN A 72 41.46 -7.49 6.61
C GLN A 72 41.73 -6.22 7.41
N GLY A 73 42.76 -6.24 8.25
CA GLY A 73 43.23 -5.08 9.00
C GLY A 73 43.67 -3.94 8.07
N ALA A 74 44.45 -4.26 7.03
CA ALA A 74 44.87 -3.28 6.03
C ALA A 74 43.68 -2.68 5.27
N ALA A 75 42.71 -3.50 4.83
CA ALA A 75 41.51 -3.01 4.15
C ALA A 75 40.71 -2.03 5.01
N ALA A 76 40.55 -2.33 6.31
CA ALA A 76 39.90 -1.45 7.26
C ALA A 76 40.68 -0.14 7.45
N VAL A 77 42.00 -0.21 7.60
CA VAL A 77 42.87 0.98 7.73
C VAL A 77 42.77 1.88 6.50
N TYR A 78 42.85 1.30 5.30
CA TYR A 78 42.75 2.05 4.05
C TYR A 78 41.36 2.65 3.83
N THR A 79 40.31 1.98 4.28
CA THR A 79 38.94 2.53 4.26
C THR A 79 38.85 3.79 5.11
N ILE A 80 39.43 3.77 6.31
CA ILE A 80 39.50 4.95 7.20
C ILE A 80 40.33 6.07 6.56
N GLN A 81 41.48 5.75 5.96
CA GLN A 81 42.32 6.75 5.29
C GLN A 81 41.63 7.37 4.06
N LEU A 82 40.87 6.57 3.31
CA LEU A 82 40.11 7.05 2.14
C LEU A 82 38.94 7.93 2.57
N ASP A 83 38.28 7.59 3.68
CA ASP A 83 37.24 8.43 4.28
C ASP A 83 37.78 9.79 4.70
N GLU A 84 38.91 9.82 5.41
CA GLU A 84 39.58 11.06 5.83
C GLU A 84 40.03 11.89 4.63
N PHE A 85 40.57 11.25 3.59
CA PHE A 85 40.97 11.90 2.33
C PHE A 85 39.79 12.57 1.62
N LEU A 86 38.59 12.00 1.72
CA LEU A 86 37.35 12.53 1.15
C LEU A 86 36.60 13.48 2.10
N GLY A 87 37.22 13.89 3.22
CA GLY A 87 36.66 14.85 4.17
C GLY A 87 35.63 14.28 5.14
N SER A 88 35.67 12.96 5.40
CA SER A 88 34.74 12.23 6.28
C SER A 88 33.26 12.40 5.95
N SER A 89 32.97 12.67 4.68
CA SER A 89 31.62 12.66 4.10
C SER A 89 31.14 11.30 3.54
N PRO A 90 32.01 10.32 3.18
CA PRO A 90 31.54 9.05 2.61
C PRO A 90 30.76 8.16 3.58
N VAL A 91 29.87 7.32 3.04
CA VAL A 91 29.24 6.20 3.78
C VAL A 91 30.12 4.96 3.62
N GLN A 92 30.47 4.30 4.73
CA GLN A 92 31.33 3.12 4.75
C GLN A 92 30.53 1.83 4.94
N HIS A 93 30.83 0.81 4.13
CA HIS A 93 30.16 -0.48 4.13
C HIS A 93 31.18 -1.60 4.29
N ARG A 94 30.92 -2.54 5.21
CA ARG A 94 31.69 -3.78 5.34
C ARG A 94 30.96 -4.88 4.59
N GLU A 95 31.59 -5.39 3.54
CA GLU A 95 31.02 -6.44 2.70
C GLU A 95 31.76 -7.75 2.99
N VAL A 96 31.03 -8.84 3.19
CA VAL A 96 31.61 -10.17 3.39
C VAL A 96 31.15 -11.06 2.26
N GLN A 97 32.05 -11.89 1.75
CA GLN A 97 31.74 -12.85 0.69
C GLN A 97 30.43 -13.60 0.95
N CYS A 98 29.59 -13.69 -0.09
CA CYS A 98 28.26 -14.32 -0.11
C CYS A 98 27.18 -13.59 0.70
N HIS A 99 27.51 -12.50 1.39
CA HIS A 99 26.60 -11.77 2.24
C HIS A 99 26.65 -10.26 1.98
N GLU A 100 26.96 -9.86 0.75
CA GLU A 100 27.09 -8.47 0.36
C GLU A 100 25.75 -7.72 0.44
N SER A 101 25.83 -6.42 0.73
CA SER A 101 24.67 -5.52 0.70
C SER A 101 24.05 -5.43 -0.70
N GLU A 102 22.74 -5.19 -0.76
CA GLU A 102 22.05 -4.98 -2.05
C GLU A 102 22.62 -3.78 -2.82
N THR A 103 23.11 -2.76 -2.10
CA THR A 103 23.84 -1.62 -2.67
C THR A 103 25.12 -2.07 -3.38
N PHE A 104 25.93 -2.94 -2.76
CA PHE A 104 27.17 -3.45 -3.35
C PHE A 104 26.90 -4.36 -4.55
N LYS A 105 25.92 -5.26 -4.44
CA LYS A 105 25.48 -6.13 -5.55
C LYS A 105 24.97 -5.32 -6.74
N GLY A 106 24.26 -4.21 -6.47
CA GLY A 106 23.72 -3.31 -7.49
C GLY A 106 24.77 -2.68 -8.42
N TYR A 107 26.04 -2.62 -8.00
CA TYR A 107 27.13 -2.12 -8.86
C TYR A 107 27.52 -3.10 -9.97
N PHE A 108 27.23 -4.39 -9.80
CA PHE A 108 27.64 -5.44 -10.72
C PHE A 108 26.42 -6.03 -11.43
N ARG A 109 25.98 -5.38 -12.53
CA ARG A 109 24.80 -5.83 -13.32
C ARG A 109 24.90 -7.26 -13.87
N GLN A 110 26.13 -7.79 -13.96
CA GLN A 110 26.42 -9.15 -14.44
C GLN A 110 26.63 -10.15 -13.28
N GLY A 111 26.41 -9.71 -12.03
CA GLY A 111 26.65 -10.49 -10.82
C GLY A 111 28.10 -10.41 -10.33
N ILE A 112 28.33 -11.01 -9.15
CA ILE A 112 29.65 -11.12 -8.50
C ILE A 112 30.17 -12.54 -8.70
N ILE A 113 31.44 -12.69 -9.07
CA ILE A 113 32.12 -13.96 -9.31
C ILE A 113 33.20 -14.14 -8.25
N TYR A 114 33.09 -15.18 -7.43
CA TYR A 114 34.14 -15.57 -6.48
C TYR A 114 35.16 -16.49 -7.14
N LYS A 115 36.45 -16.22 -6.91
CA LYS A 115 37.57 -16.99 -7.43
C LYS A 115 38.38 -17.55 -6.27
N LYS A 116 38.63 -18.86 -6.29
CA LYS A 116 39.51 -19.50 -5.28
C LYS A 116 40.93 -18.92 -5.35
N GLY A 117 41.61 -18.86 -4.21
CA GLY A 117 42.97 -18.33 -4.08
C GLY A 117 43.02 -16.83 -3.76
N GLY A 118 44.20 -16.24 -3.83
CA GLY A 118 44.46 -14.84 -3.51
C GLY A 118 45.93 -14.45 -3.66
N VAL A 119 46.33 -13.32 -3.08
CA VAL A 119 47.69 -12.77 -3.10
C VAL A 119 48.65 -13.71 -2.39
N ALA A 120 48.23 -14.28 -1.25
CA ALA A 120 49.00 -15.27 -0.49
C ALA A 120 49.32 -16.55 -1.30
N THR A 121 48.46 -16.93 -2.24
CA THR A 121 48.65 -18.10 -3.13
C THR A 121 49.27 -17.73 -4.48
N GLY A 122 49.71 -16.48 -4.66
CA GLY A 122 50.39 -15.99 -5.87
C GLY A 122 49.46 -15.77 -7.07
N MET A 123 48.14 -15.83 -6.88
CA MET A 123 47.17 -15.68 -7.98
C MET A 123 46.93 -14.20 -8.28
N LYS A 124 47.08 -13.83 -9.56
CA LYS A 124 46.63 -12.55 -10.12
C LYS A 124 45.34 -12.77 -10.90
N HIS A 125 44.65 -11.70 -11.32
CA HIS A 125 43.50 -11.81 -12.23
C HIS A 125 43.93 -12.37 -13.61
N THR A 126 44.14 -13.69 -13.66
CA THR A 126 44.31 -14.52 -14.86
C THR A 126 43.37 -15.70 -14.71
N GLU A 127 42.67 -16.00 -15.79
CA GLU A 127 41.42 -16.77 -15.84
C GLU A 127 41.49 -18.18 -15.24
N THR A 128 40.43 -18.57 -14.53
CA THR A 128 39.71 -19.83 -14.70
C THR A 128 38.35 -19.72 -14.00
N ASN A 129 37.27 -20.15 -14.68
CA ASN A 129 35.92 -20.21 -14.13
C ASN A 129 35.70 -21.57 -13.45
N THR A 130 35.53 -21.61 -12.14
CA THR A 130 35.02 -22.79 -11.41
C THR A 130 34.09 -22.35 -10.28
N TYR A 131 32.86 -22.87 -10.29
CA TYR A 131 31.85 -22.70 -9.24
C TYR A 131 31.72 -24.04 -8.48
N ASP A 132 32.44 -24.20 -7.37
CA ASP A 132 32.27 -25.34 -6.44
C ASP A 132 31.37 -24.90 -5.27
N VAL A 133 30.05 -24.87 -5.47
CA VAL A 133 29.08 -24.59 -4.39
C VAL A 133 28.17 -25.80 -4.23
N GLN A 134 28.06 -26.31 -3.01
CA GLN A 134 27.13 -27.36 -2.61
C GLN A 134 26.45 -26.97 -1.30
N ARG A 135 25.12 -26.81 -1.31
CA ARG A 135 24.31 -26.49 -0.12
C ARG A 135 22.86 -26.97 -0.28
N LEU A 136 22.17 -27.16 0.84
CA LEU A 136 20.75 -27.54 0.88
C LEU A 136 19.94 -26.47 1.62
N LEU A 137 18.88 -25.96 0.99
CA LEU A 137 17.98 -24.98 1.58
C LEU A 137 16.63 -25.63 1.86
N HIS A 138 16.07 -25.33 3.04
CA HIS A 138 14.73 -25.71 3.47
C HIS A 138 13.83 -24.49 3.40
N VAL A 139 12.73 -24.58 2.65
CA VAL A 139 11.77 -23.52 2.37
C VAL A 139 10.46 -23.83 3.10
N LYS A 140 10.11 -22.98 4.06
CA LYS A 140 8.95 -23.18 4.95
C LYS A 140 8.23 -21.88 5.30
N GLY A 141 6.92 -21.95 5.49
CA GLY A 141 6.09 -20.90 6.10
C GLY A 141 4.71 -20.76 5.47
N LYS A 142 3.78 -20.10 6.18
CA LYS A 142 2.39 -19.92 5.70
C LYS A 142 2.10 -18.49 5.26
N LYS A 143 2.39 -17.49 6.12
CA LYS A 143 2.25 -16.07 5.76
C LYS A 143 3.54 -15.47 5.21
N ARG A 144 4.69 -15.91 5.71
CA ARG A 144 6.01 -15.47 5.26
C ARG A 144 6.91 -16.68 5.03
N VAL A 145 6.92 -17.16 3.78
CA VAL A 145 7.79 -18.27 3.38
C VAL A 145 9.25 -17.81 3.32
N ILE A 146 10.12 -18.48 4.07
CA ILE A 146 11.56 -18.22 4.13
C ILE A 146 12.35 -19.47 3.75
N ALA A 147 13.59 -19.27 3.32
CA ALA A 147 14.53 -20.35 3.04
C ALA A 147 15.68 -20.30 4.05
N THR A 148 16.00 -21.43 4.66
CA THR A 148 17.09 -21.59 5.62
C THR A 148 18.02 -22.69 5.17
N GLU A 149 19.33 -22.50 5.30
CA GLU A 149 20.29 -23.55 5.01
C GLU A 149 20.21 -24.65 6.08
N VAL A 150 20.19 -25.90 5.63
CA VAL A 150 20.08 -27.09 6.47
C VAL A 150 21.17 -28.10 6.10
N THR A 151 21.42 -29.05 6.99
CA THR A 151 22.39 -30.12 6.78
C THR A 151 22.08 -30.89 5.49
N MET A 152 23.09 -31.14 4.65
CA MET A 152 22.95 -31.90 3.40
C MET A 152 22.71 -33.40 3.67
N SER A 153 21.53 -33.75 4.16
CA SER A 153 21.12 -35.12 4.50
C SER A 153 19.63 -35.32 4.24
N TRP A 154 19.24 -36.54 3.88
CA TRP A 154 17.84 -36.96 3.78
C TRP A 154 17.06 -36.79 5.09
N GLU A 155 17.74 -36.74 6.24
CA GLU A 155 17.12 -36.49 7.54
C GLU A 155 16.56 -35.06 7.69
N SER A 156 17.04 -34.11 6.86
CA SER A 156 16.52 -32.74 6.86
C SER A 156 15.22 -32.60 6.05
N PHE A 157 14.94 -33.57 5.17
CA PHE A 157 13.75 -33.54 4.33
C PHE A 157 12.51 -33.94 5.13
N ASN A 158 11.38 -33.35 4.77
CA ASN A 158 10.08 -33.75 5.28
C ASN A 158 9.03 -33.67 4.15
N ILE A 159 7.89 -34.33 4.32
CA ILE A 159 6.87 -34.38 3.27
C ILE A 159 6.01 -33.10 3.18
N GLY A 160 6.15 -32.20 4.14
CA GLY A 160 5.33 -31.00 4.30
C GLY A 160 5.92 -29.72 3.71
N ASP A 161 7.18 -29.71 3.31
CA ASP A 161 7.89 -28.47 2.94
C ASP A 161 8.64 -28.59 1.59
N VAL A 162 9.29 -27.52 1.15
CA VAL A 162 10.07 -27.47 -0.12
C VAL A 162 11.56 -27.41 0.19
N PHE A 163 12.39 -28.06 -0.62
CA PHE A 163 13.85 -28.08 -0.46
C PHE A 163 14.56 -27.72 -1.75
N LEU A 164 15.65 -26.96 -1.68
CA LEU A 164 16.50 -26.61 -2.82
C LEU A 164 17.91 -27.16 -2.60
N LEU A 165 18.32 -28.14 -3.41
CA LEU A 165 19.70 -28.60 -3.48
C LEU A 165 20.44 -27.80 -4.54
N ASP A 166 21.44 -27.04 -4.12
CA ASP A 166 22.23 -26.18 -4.97
C ASP A 166 23.62 -26.78 -5.17
N ASN A 167 23.92 -27.24 -6.39
CA ASN A 167 25.17 -27.90 -6.78
C ASN A 167 25.99 -27.05 -7.78
N GLY A 168 25.90 -25.72 -7.68
CA GLY A 168 26.68 -24.80 -8.52
C GLY A 168 26.10 -24.65 -9.94
N LYS A 169 26.26 -25.70 -10.77
CA LYS A 169 25.76 -25.73 -12.16
C LYS A 169 24.29 -26.10 -12.27
N THR A 170 23.76 -26.79 -11.26
CA THR A 170 22.37 -27.27 -11.25
C THR A 170 21.76 -27.03 -9.88
N ILE A 171 20.52 -26.56 -9.87
CA ILE A 171 19.71 -26.33 -8.68
C ILE A 171 18.50 -27.26 -8.79
N VAL A 172 18.35 -28.17 -7.84
CA VAL A 172 17.23 -29.12 -7.79
C VAL A 172 16.25 -28.68 -6.71
N GLN A 173 15.06 -28.25 -7.11
CA GLN A 173 13.93 -28.01 -6.22
C GLN A 173 13.16 -29.32 -6.02
N TRP A 174 13.09 -29.79 -4.79
CA TRP A 174 12.26 -30.94 -4.41
C TRP A 174 11.05 -30.45 -3.61
N ASN A 175 9.85 -30.78 -4.07
CA ASN A 175 8.59 -30.35 -3.47
C ASN A 175 7.99 -31.51 -2.65
N GLY A 176 7.83 -31.33 -1.33
CA GLY A 176 7.18 -32.31 -0.48
C GLY A 176 5.73 -32.58 -0.92
N PRO A 177 5.23 -33.83 -0.87
CA PRO A 177 3.87 -34.16 -1.31
C PRO A 177 2.76 -33.33 -0.66
N LYS A 178 2.96 -32.88 0.59
CA LYS A 178 2.01 -32.07 1.36
C LYS A 178 2.39 -30.57 1.43
N CYS A 179 3.42 -30.13 0.72
CA CYS A 179 3.85 -28.74 0.76
C CYS A 179 2.82 -27.77 0.17
N ASN A 180 2.76 -26.58 0.77
CA ASN A 180 1.77 -25.59 0.43
C ASN A 180 2.14 -24.83 -0.86
N LYS A 181 1.14 -24.22 -1.52
CA LYS A 181 1.36 -23.55 -2.83
C LYS A 181 2.33 -22.35 -2.75
N GLN A 182 2.36 -21.67 -1.61
CA GLN A 182 3.23 -20.50 -1.39
C GLN A 182 4.69 -20.93 -1.25
N GLU A 183 4.96 -22.06 -0.59
CA GLU A 183 6.29 -22.67 -0.47
C GLU A 183 6.85 -23.07 -1.82
N ARG A 184 6.03 -23.72 -2.67
CA ARG A 184 6.43 -24.08 -4.05
C ARG A 184 6.80 -22.85 -4.86
N LEU A 185 5.94 -21.83 -4.84
CA LEU A 185 6.18 -20.57 -5.55
C LEU A 185 7.45 -19.88 -5.06
N LYS A 186 7.64 -19.81 -3.73
CA LYS A 186 8.83 -19.20 -3.14
C LYS A 186 10.10 -19.98 -3.47
N GLY A 187 10.06 -21.30 -3.40
CA GLY A 187 11.16 -22.18 -3.81
C GLY A 187 11.56 -21.95 -5.27
N THR A 188 10.58 -21.83 -6.16
CA THR A 188 10.83 -21.56 -7.59
C THR A 188 11.38 -20.17 -7.84
N LEU A 189 10.85 -19.14 -7.17
CA LEU A 189 11.38 -17.79 -7.26
C LEU A 189 12.81 -17.73 -6.74
N LEU A 190 13.10 -18.39 -5.62
CA LEU A 190 14.45 -18.44 -5.03
C LEU A 190 15.43 -19.22 -5.91
N ALA A 191 15.04 -20.35 -6.48
CA ALA A 191 15.89 -21.11 -7.39
C ALA A 191 16.22 -20.30 -8.67
N LYS A 192 15.25 -19.56 -9.21
CA LYS A 192 15.47 -18.62 -10.32
C LYS A 192 16.38 -17.47 -9.92
N ASP A 193 16.20 -16.93 -8.71
CA ASP A 193 17.02 -15.84 -8.19
C ASP A 193 18.48 -16.27 -7.99
N ILE A 194 18.71 -17.46 -7.42
CA ILE A 194 20.05 -18.06 -7.30
C ILE A 194 20.65 -18.26 -8.70
N ARG A 195 19.89 -18.83 -9.65
CA ARG A 195 20.34 -18.99 -11.03
C ARG A 195 20.75 -17.66 -11.67
N ASP A 196 19.90 -16.64 -11.58
CA ASP A 196 20.06 -15.40 -12.33
C ASP A 196 21.06 -14.45 -11.66
N ARG A 197 21.00 -14.33 -10.33
CA ARG A 197 21.83 -13.40 -9.55
C ARG A 197 23.14 -13.99 -9.08
N GLU A 198 23.14 -15.24 -8.61
CA GLU A 198 24.36 -15.88 -8.10
C GLU A 198 25.12 -16.64 -9.20
N ARG A 199 24.43 -17.12 -10.24
CA ARG A 199 25.04 -17.92 -11.33
C ARG A 199 25.04 -17.22 -12.68
N GLY A 200 24.62 -15.95 -12.73
CA GLY A 200 24.62 -15.15 -13.95
C GLY A 200 23.78 -15.75 -15.07
N GLY A 201 22.70 -16.45 -14.73
CA GLY A 201 21.78 -17.11 -15.66
C GLY A 201 22.27 -18.44 -16.23
N ARG A 202 23.42 -18.96 -15.79
CA ARG A 202 24.09 -20.13 -16.39
C ARG A 202 23.80 -21.47 -15.71
N ALA A 203 23.08 -21.46 -14.60
CA ALA A 203 22.70 -22.68 -13.89
C ALA A 203 21.36 -23.24 -14.41
N GLU A 204 21.20 -24.55 -14.35
CA GLU A 204 19.96 -25.22 -14.70
C GLU A 204 19.10 -25.43 -13.44
N VAL A 205 17.81 -25.06 -13.50
CA VAL A 205 16.85 -25.30 -12.40
C VAL A 205 15.98 -26.49 -12.77
N LYS A 206 16.04 -27.56 -11.96
CA LYS A 206 15.23 -28.78 -12.12
C LYS A 206 14.24 -28.89 -10.98
N ILE A 207 12.99 -29.23 -11.28
CA ILE A 207 11.93 -29.39 -10.28
C ILE A 207 11.58 -30.87 -10.18
N VAL A 208 11.43 -31.38 -8.97
CA VAL A 208 11.01 -32.73 -8.64
C VAL A 208 9.82 -32.65 -7.69
N GLU A 209 8.69 -33.21 -8.10
CA GLU A 209 7.53 -33.37 -7.23
C GLU A 209 7.67 -34.68 -6.45
N GLY A 210 7.62 -34.61 -5.11
CA GLY A 210 7.86 -35.75 -4.23
C GLY A 210 6.79 -36.84 -4.29
N ASP A 211 5.62 -36.55 -4.85
CA ASP A 211 4.56 -37.53 -5.11
C ASP A 211 4.77 -38.32 -6.41
N THR A 212 5.65 -37.83 -7.28
CA THR A 212 5.89 -38.35 -8.63
C THR A 212 7.39 -38.36 -8.97
N GLU A 213 8.25 -38.74 -8.00
CA GLU A 213 9.72 -38.75 -8.17
C GLU A 213 10.19 -39.60 -9.37
N SER A 214 9.46 -40.67 -9.69
CA SER A 214 9.72 -41.55 -10.85
C SER A 214 9.59 -40.85 -12.21
N SER A 215 8.92 -39.69 -12.27
CA SER A 215 8.81 -38.87 -13.49
C SER A 215 10.09 -38.11 -13.82
N SER A 216 10.99 -37.94 -12.85
CA SER A 216 12.21 -37.12 -12.96
C SER A 216 13.48 -37.88 -12.57
N PRO A 217 13.78 -39.03 -13.22
CA PRO A 217 14.88 -39.92 -12.81
C PRO A 217 16.26 -39.25 -12.85
N GLN A 218 16.51 -38.38 -13.84
CA GLN A 218 17.78 -37.65 -13.97
C GLN A 218 18.01 -36.63 -12.84
N SER A 219 16.94 -36.03 -12.30
CA SER A 219 17.04 -35.08 -11.19
C SER A 219 17.22 -35.81 -9.85
N MET A 220 16.58 -36.97 -9.69
CA MET A 220 16.76 -37.84 -8.53
C MET A 220 18.16 -38.45 -8.48
N GLU A 221 18.76 -38.79 -9.62
CA GLU A 221 20.16 -39.25 -9.69
C GLU A 221 21.13 -38.18 -9.14
N ILE A 222 20.90 -36.91 -9.45
CA ILE A 222 21.70 -35.80 -8.90
C ILE A 222 21.54 -35.73 -7.37
N LEU A 223 20.30 -35.80 -6.87
CA LEU A 223 20.04 -35.83 -5.42
C LEU A 223 20.75 -37.02 -4.74
N HIS A 224 20.67 -38.23 -5.31
CA HIS A 224 21.32 -39.41 -4.76
C HIS A 224 22.84 -39.36 -4.84
N SER A 225 23.41 -38.76 -5.89
CA SER A 225 24.85 -38.60 -6.02
C SER A 225 25.44 -37.69 -4.94
N ILE A 226 24.65 -36.73 -4.43
CA ILE A 226 25.10 -35.72 -3.47
C ILE A 226 24.70 -36.10 -2.03
N LEU A 227 23.47 -36.56 -1.82
CA LEU A 227 22.92 -36.88 -0.50
C LEU A 227 23.00 -38.38 -0.13
N GLY A 228 23.37 -39.24 -1.09
CA GLY A 228 23.33 -40.70 -0.95
C GLY A 228 21.96 -41.32 -1.25
N GLU A 229 21.87 -42.66 -1.15
CA GLU A 229 20.59 -43.35 -1.25
C GLU A 229 19.67 -43.00 -0.07
N ARG A 230 18.37 -42.86 -0.35
CA ARG A 230 17.38 -42.52 0.69
C ARG A 230 17.13 -43.74 1.58
N THR A 231 17.73 -43.74 2.77
CA THR A 231 17.59 -44.82 3.77
C THR A 231 16.52 -44.55 4.83
N VAL A 232 15.99 -43.32 4.90
CA VAL A 232 15.04 -42.87 5.92
C VAL A 232 13.67 -42.56 5.30
N LYS A 233 12.59 -42.92 6.00
CA LYS A 233 11.22 -42.53 5.62
C LYS A 233 10.93 -41.12 6.11
N LEU A 234 10.59 -40.22 5.18
CA LEU A 234 10.29 -38.82 5.47
C LEU A 234 9.01 -38.68 6.33
N THR A 235 9.06 -37.81 7.33
CA THR A 235 7.94 -37.51 8.26
C THR A 235 7.25 -36.20 7.91
N ASP A 236 6.11 -35.92 8.57
CA ASP A 236 5.48 -34.59 8.53
C ASP A 236 6.35 -33.56 9.25
N GLY A 237 6.43 -32.35 8.69
CA GLY A 237 7.11 -31.21 9.31
C GLY A 237 6.29 -30.57 10.44
N PRO A 238 6.91 -29.73 11.29
CA PRO A 238 6.20 -28.99 12.33
C PRO A 238 5.19 -27.98 11.72
N PRO A 239 4.13 -27.57 12.45
CA PRO A 239 3.11 -26.64 11.95
C PRO A 239 3.69 -25.27 11.57
N ASP A 240 3.32 -24.74 10.41
CA ASP A 240 3.84 -23.47 9.88
C ASP A 240 3.55 -22.25 10.78
N GLU A 241 2.47 -22.30 11.55
CA GLU A 241 2.01 -21.21 12.42
C GLU A 241 2.93 -21.01 13.65
N ALA A 242 3.57 -22.08 14.13
CA ALA A 242 4.52 -22.00 15.24
C ALA A 242 5.86 -21.38 14.81
N ALA A 243 6.30 -21.66 13.58
CA ALA A 243 7.51 -21.09 12.99
C ALA A 243 7.38 -19.57 12.76
N ASP A 244 6.20 -19.12 12.28
CA ASP A 244 5.90 -17.70 12.09
C ASP A 244 5.91 -16.92 13.43
N GLN A 245 5.53 -17.56 14.55
CA GLN A 245 5.43 -16.94 15.89
C GLN A 245 6.78 -16.82 16.61
N GLU A 246 7.65 -17.82 16.52
CA GLU A 246 8.98 -17.83 17.16
C GLU A 246 9.92 -16.76 16.57
N GLN A 247 9.67 -16.36 15.32
CA GLN A 247 10.49 -15.44 14.57
C GLN A 247 10.14 -13.96 14.81
N MET A 248 8.93 -13.66 15.29
CA MET A 248 8.50 -12.30 15.62
C MET A 248 9.19 -11.72 16.87
N GLY A 249 9.85 -12.54 17.68
CA GLY A 249 10.39 -12.16 19.01
C GLY A 249 11.88 -11.80 19.12
N LYS A 250 12.66 -11.72 18.02
CA LYS A 250 14.15 -11.66 18.09
C LYS A 250 14.79 -10.35 17.58
N LEU A 251 14.24 -9.16 17.89
CA LEU A 251 14.90 -7.87 17.59
C LEU A 251 15.16 -7.10 18.89
N THR A 252 16.45 -6.86 19.19
CA THR A 252 16.91 -6.28 20.46
C THR A 252 17.96 -5.20 20.22
N LEU A 253 17.82 -4.05 20.87
CA LEU A 253 18.76 -2.93 20.86
C LEU A 253 19.63 -2.95 22.12
N TYR A 254 20.93 -2.74 21.95
CA TYR A 254 21.94 -2.70 23.00
C TYR A 254 22.72 -1.38 22.94
N HIS A 255 23.15 -0.87 24.09
CA HIS A 255 23.97 0.33 24.25
C HIS A 255 25.42 -0.07 24.54
N VAL A 256 26.36 0.60 23.87
CA VAL A 256 27.79 0.40 23.99
C VAL A 256 28.39 1.62 24.69
N SER A 257 28.93 1.44 25.89
CA SER A 257 29.52 2.53 26.68
C SER A 257 30.85 2.15 27.33
N ASP A 258 31.77 3.11 27.44
CA ASP A 258 33.04 2.98 28.14
C ASP A 258 33.13 3.73 29.49
N ALA A 259 32.01 4.26 29.99
CA ALA A 259 31.94 5.14 31.17
C ALA A 259 32.53 4.53 32.46
N GLU A 260 32.60 3.21 32.57
CA GLU A 260 33.19 2.49 33.72
C GLU A 260 34.68 2.12 33.54
N GLY A 261 35.35 2.68 32.52
CA GLY A 261 36.75 2.40 32.20
C GLY A 261 37.00 1.11 31.41
N GLN A 262 35.96 0.31 31.17
CA GLN A 262 35.94 -0.83 30.25
C GLN A 262 34.68 -0.78 29.39
N MET A 263 34.83 -1.06 28.10
CA MET A 263 33.74 -0.97 27.13
C MET A 263 32.76 -2.15 27.29
N LYS A 264 31.52 -1.84 27.65
CA LYS A 264 30.44 -2.81 27.95
C LYS A 264 29.28 -2.67 26.98
N VAL A 265 28.55 -3.78 26.78
CA VAL A 265 27.33 -3.84 25.97
C VAL A 265 26.16 -4.18 26.90
N THR A 266 25.15 -3.30 26.98
CA THR A 266 23.97 -3.47 27.85
C THR A 266 22.70 -3.47 27.02
N GLU A 267 21.71 -4.29 27.40
CA GLU A 267 20.43 -4.33 26.67
C GLU A 267 19.57 -3.11 27.02
N VAL A 268 19.05 -2.44 26.00
CA VAL A 268 18.26 -1.20 26.13
C VAL A 268 16.77 -1.48 25.95
N ALA A 269 16.42 -2.17 24.86
CA ALA A 269 15.03 -2.39 24.49
C ALA A 269 14.88 -3.59 23.54
N THR A 270 13.73 -4.25 23.62
CA THR A 270 13.21 -5.14 22.58
C THR A 270 12.04 -4.45 21.86
N ARG A 271 11.57 -5.00 20.73
CA ARG A 271 10.49 -4.37 19.94
C ARG A 271 9.29 -3.92 20.81
N PRO A 272 8.66 -2.77 20.49
CA PRO A 272 8.96 -1.86 19.37
C PRO A 272 10.13 -0.91 19.66
N LEU A 273 11.01 -0.71 18.68
CA LEU A 273 12.14 0.21 18.79
C LEU A 273 11.75 1.58 18.24
N VAL A 274 11.99 2.65 18.98
CA VAL A 274 11.77 4.04 18.53
C VAL A 274 13.11 4.76 18.36
N GLN A 275 13.18 5.71 17.43
CA GLN A 275 14.41 6.45 17.13
C GLN A 275 14.99 7.16 18.36
N ASP A 276 14.14 7.62 19.29
CA ASP A 276 14.57 8.33 20.51
C ASP A 276 15.43 7.48 21.46
N LEU A 277 15.49 6.16 21.25
CA LEU A 277 16.40 5.26 21.96
C LEU A 277 17.87 5.43 21.53
N LEU A 278 18.14 6.14 20.43
CA LEU A 278 19.48 6.39 19.91
C LEU A 278 19.95 7.81 20.28
N HIS A 279 20.78 7.93 21.31
CA HIS A 279 21.38 9.21 21.72
C HIS A 279 22.65 9.52 20.92
N ARG A 280 22.82 10.78 20.50
CA ARG A 280 23.91 11.20 19.61
C ARG A 280 25.29 11.11 20.27
N GLU A 281 25.30 11.03 21.59
CA GLU A 281 26.48 10.95 22.45
C GLU A 281 27.00 9.51 22.59
N ASP A 282 26.31 8.52 22.03
CA ASP A 282 26.53 7.10 22.33
C ASP A 282 26.62 6.22 21.06
N CYS A 283 27.08 4.98 21.24
CA CYS A 283 27.05 3.94 20.21
C CYS A 283 26.08 2.81 20.60
N TYR A 284 25.41 2.21 19.62
CA TYR A 284 24.42 1.16 19.85
C TYR A 284 24.63 -0.04 18.91
N ILE A 285 24.22 -1.22 19.37
CA ILE A 285 24.17 -2.46 18.58
C ILE A 285 22.71 -2.90 18.48
N LEU A 286 22.20 -3.06 17.27
CA LEU A 286 20.87 -3.59 17.00
C LEU A 286 20.99 -5.03 16.46
N ASP A 287 20.52 -5.98 17.23
CA ASP A 287 20.59 -7.42 16.97
C ASP A 287 19.26 -7.93 16.41
N GLN A 288 19.30 -8.48 15.20
CA GLN A 288 18.18 -9.16 14.56
C GLN A 288 18.29 -10.68 14.68
N GLY A 289 18.57 -11.17 15.89
CA GLY A 289 18.60 -12.59 16.22
C GLY A 289 19.64 -13.37 15.43
N GLY A 290 20.81 -12.77 15.18
CA GLY A 290 21.91 -13.40 14.43
C GLY A 290 21.77 -13.39 12.90
N VAL A 291 20.66 -12.90 12.34
CA VAL A 291 20.48 -12.72 10.88
C VAL A 291 21.31 -11.53 10.38
N LYS A 292 21.27 -10.42 11.13
CA LYS A 292 22.01 -9.21 10.82
C LYS A 292 22.19 -8.38 12.09
N ILE A 293 23.34 -7.74 12.21
CA ILE A 293 23.67 -6.83 13.30
C ILE A 293 23.92 -5.46 12.71
N PHE A 294 23.35 -4.42 13.31
CA PHE A 294 23.66 -3.05 12.95
C PHE A 294 24.41 -2.37 14.09
N ILE A 295 25.39 -1.55 13.77
CA ILE A 295 26.07 -0.68 14.72
C ILE A 295 25.68 0.75 14.37
N TRP A 296 25.05 1.47 15.28
CA TRP A 296 24.76 2.89 15.08
C TRP A 296 25.72 3.73 15.91
N LYS A 297 26.41 4.68 15.28
CA LYS A 297 27.39 5.57 15.92
C LYS A 297 26.83 6.98 16.00
N GLY A 298 26.59 7.44 17.22
CA GLY A 298 26.21 8.82 17.50
C GLY A 298 27.26 9.82 17.01
N LYS A 299 26.80 10.95 16.48
CA LYS A 299 27.69 12.00 15.93
C LYS A 299 28.66 12.56 16.98
N ASN A 300 28.22 12.64 18.22
CA ASN A 300 28.96 13.18 19.37
C ASN A 300 29.58 12.06 20.23
N ALA A 301 29.48 10.80 19.82
CA ALA A 301 30.02 9.67 20.56
C ALA A 301 31.54 9.77 20.71
N ASN A 302 32.05 9.27 21.83
CA ASN A 302 33.44 9.45 22.18
C ASN A 302 34.36 8.65 21.22
N LYS A 303 35.62 9.09 21.08
CA LYS A 303 36.53 8.51 20.07
C LYS A 303 36.83 7.03 20.34
N ALA A 304 36.89 6.61 21.60
CA ALA A 304 37.16 5.23 21.98
C ALA A 304 35.98 4.33 21.65
N GLU A 305 34.74 4.73 21.98
CA GLU A 305 33.50 4.03 21.62
C GLU A 305 33.34 3.88 20.11
N ARG A 306 33.53 4.96 19.34
CA ARG A 306 33.41 4.89 17.86
C ARG A 306 34.43 3.96 17.21
N GLN A 307 35.64 3.87 17.77
CA GLN A 307 36.71 2.99 17.28
C GLN A 307 36.52 1.54 17.77
N GLY A 308 35.98 1.36 18.98
CA GLY A 308 35.79 0.06 19.62
C GLY A 308 34.47 -0.64 19.28
N ALA A 309 33.46 0.08 18.81
CA ALA A 309 32.12 -0.47 18.54
C ALA A 309 32.13 -1.66 17.56
N MET A 310 32.99 -1.64 16.54
CA MET A 310 33.15 -2.76 15.60
C MET A 310 33.71 -4.01 16.28
N ALA A 311 34.76 -3.85 17.08
CA ALA A 311 35.36 -4.95 17.82
C ALA A 311 34.36 -5.55 18.81
N LYS A 312 33.55 -4.70 19.47
CA LYS A 312 32.48 -5.13 20.37
C LYS A 312 31.35 -5.86 19.68
N ALA A 313 30.95 -5.46 18.47
CA ALA A 313 29.97 -6.24 17.70
C ALA A 313 30.51 -7.64 17.32
N LEU A 314 31.79 -7.76 17.00
CA LEU A 314 32.43 -9.05 16.71
C LEU A 314 32.57 -9.93 17.97
N GLU A 315 32.91 -9.34 19.12
CA GLU A 315 32.86 -10.04 20.42
C GLU A 315 31.43 -10.46 20.77
N PHE A 316 30.45 -9.60 20.49
CA PHE A 316 29.02 -9.86 20.73
C PHE A 316 28.50 -11.05 19.92
N ILE A 317 28.88 -11.17 18.63
CA ILE A 317 28.59 -12.35 17.79
C ILE A 317 29.11 -13.62 18.45
N LYS A 318 30.37 -13.62 18.92
CA LYS A 318 30.97 -14.78 19.60
C LYS A 318 30.26 -15.10 20.91
N LEU A 319 29.93 -14.07 21.71
CA LEU A 319 29.27 -14.23 23.01
C LEU A 319 27.86 -14.81 22.88
N LYS A 320 27.08 -14.35 21.89
CA LYS A 320 25.73 -14.84 21.59
C LYS A 320 25.72 -16.16 20.80
N ASN A 321 26.90 -16.71 20.50
CA ASN A 321 27.09 -17.93 19.71
C ASN A 321 26.42 -17.84 18.32
N TYR A 322 26.43 -16.66 17.71
CA TYR A 322 25.97 -16.47 16.34
C TYR A 322 27.03 -16.94 15.33
N PRO A 323 26.63 -17.35 14.12
CA PRO A 323 27.56 -17.69 13.06
C PRO A 323 28.58 -16.55 12.83
N VAL A 324 29.85 -16.89 12.64
CA VAL A 324 30.89 -15.90 12.30
C VAL A 324 30.63 -15.19 10.96
N THR A 325 29.71 -15.73 10.16
CA THR A 325 29.20 -15.17 8.91
C THR A 325 28.11 -14.12 9.10
N THR A 326 27.62 -13.87 10.32
CA THR A 326 26.59 -12.87 10.59
C THR A 326 27.04 -11.48 10.13
N ASN A 327 26.21 -10.86 9.29
CA ASN A 327 26.49 -9.55 8.72
C ASN A 327 26.46 -8.44 9.76
N VAL A 328 27.43 -7.53 9.67
CA VAL A 328 27.53 -6.34 10.52
C VAL A 328 27.53 -5.10 9.64
N GLU A 329 26.48 -4.29 9.73
CA GLU A 329 26.37 -3.01 9.02
C GLU A 329 26.64 -1.87 10.01
N MET A 330 27.61 -1.02 9.71
CA MET A 330 27.91 0.15 10.53
C MET A 330 27.28 1.39 9.93
N VAL A 331 26.59 2.13 10.78
CA VAL A 331 25.73 3.25 10.40
C VAL A 331 26.13 4.47 11.23
N ASN A 332 26.35 5.61 10.58
CA ASN A 332 26.62 6.88 11.26
C ASN A 332 25.30 7.63 11.49
N ASP A 333 25.19 8.36 12.60
CA ASP A 333 24.10 9.31 12.87
C ASP A 333 23.92 10.28 11.68
N GLY A 334 22.74 10.23 11.06
CA GLY A 334 22.37 11.00 9.87
C GLY A 334 22.65 10.32 8.52
N ALA A 335 23.33 9.16 8.50
CA ALA A 335 23.64 8.39 7.30
C ALA A 335 22.93 7.02 7.27
N GLU A 336 21.77 6.91 7.93
CA GLU A 336 21.12 5.61 8.12
C GLU A 336 20.49 5.05 6.84
N SER A 337 20.73 3.76 6.58
CA SER A 337 20.18 3.05 5.43
C SER A 337 18.67 2.82 5.59
N ALA A 338 17.93 2.74 4.48
CA ALA A 338 16.49 2.44 4.53
C ALA A 338 16.18 1.13 5.27
N LEU A 339 17.09 0.15 5.18
CA LEU A 339 16.99 -1.15 5.86
C LEU A 339 17.17 -1.03 7.38
N PHE A 340 17.97 -0.08 7.86
CA PHE A 340 18.08 0.23 9.28
C PHE A 340 16.85 1.00 9.76
N LYS A 341 16.42 2.02 9.01
CA LYS A 341 15.30 2.91 9.36
C LYS A 341 13.98 2.14 9.58
N GLN A 342 13.70 1.13 8.74
CA GLN A 342 12.49 0.30 8.86
C GLN A 342 12.45 -0.59 10.11
N LEU A 343 13.58 -0.81 10.80
CA LEU A 343 13.63 -1.63 12.02
C LEU A 343 13.11 -0.88 13.24
N PHE A 344 12.92 0.43 13.10
CA PHE A 344 12.34 1.32 14.09
C PHE A 344 10.91 1.66 13.66
N GLN A 345 10.02 1.75 14.65
CA GLN A 345 8.59 2.01 14.46
C GLN A 345 8.34 3.34 13.73
N ARG A 346 9.16 4.35 14.04
CA ARG A 346 9.16 5.67 13.38
C ARG A 346 10.61 6.13 13.23
N TRP A 347 10.97 6.57 12.03
CA TRP A 347 12.28 7.14 11.72
C TRP A 347 12.11 8.52 11.07
N THR A 348 12.57 9.57 11.75
CA THR A 348 12.51 10.96 11.29
C THR A 348 13.92 11.51 11.04
N VAL A 349 14.14 12.08 9.85
CA VAL A 349 15.43 12.73 9.54
C VAL A 349 15.28 14.22 9.82
N LYS A 350 15.95 14.72 10.86
CA LYS A 350 16.03 16.17 11.11
C LYS A 350 16.62 16.82 9.85
N ASP A 351 15.93 17.82 9.33
CA ASP A 351 16.25 18.60 8.12
C ASP A 351 15.88 17.95 6.75
N GLN A 352 15.21 16.80 6.69
CA GLN A 352 14.46 16.39 5.49
C GLN A 352 13.05 17.00 5.51
N THR A 353 12.91 18.15 4.87
CA THR A 353 11.61 18.75 4.53
C THR A 353 10.81 17.85 3.58
N GLN A 354 9.65 17.36 4.03
CA GLN A 354 8.51 17.08 3.14
C GLN A 354 7.72 18.39 2.97
N GLY A 355 7.62 18.88 1.72
CA GLY A 355 6.59 19.84 1.30
C GLY A 355 6.68 21.29 1.79
N LEU A 356 6.26 22.22 0.94
CA LEU A 356 6.32 23.67 1.14
C LEU A 356 5.34 24.18 2.21
N GLY A 357 5.90 24.71 3.30
CA GLY A 357 5.23 25.64 4.22
C GLY A 357 6.29 26.46 4.95
N ARG A 358 6.39 27.77 4.67
CA ARG A 358 7.36 28.65 5.34
C ARG A 358 6.80 29.20 6.65
N GLY A 359 7.62 29.10 7.68
CA GLY A 359 7.72 30.05 8.80
C GLY A 359 8.69 29.50 9.85
N THR A 360 9.84 30.08 10.19
CA THR A 360 10.40 31.40 9.91
C THR A 360 11.91 31.30 10.06
N ALA A 361 12.69 31.67 9.05
CA ALA A 361 14.13 31.92 9.22
C ALA A 361 14.35 33.43 9.35
N LYS A 362 14.97 33.88 10.45
CA LYS A 362 15.64 35.19 10.47
C LYS A 362 17.02 35.03 9.86
N GLY A 363 17.14 35.33 8.58
CA GLY A 363 18.42 35.43 7.87
C GLY A 363 18.23 35.42 6.34
N LYS A 364 17.98 36.61 5.77
CA LYS A 364 17.88 36.97 4.33
C LYS A 364 17.95 35.81 3.32
N VAL A 365 16.76 35.41 2.88
CA VAL A 365 16.49 34.59 1.70
C VAL A 365 16.91 35.36 0.43
N ALA A 366 17.80 34.76 -0.38
CA ALA A 366 17.86 35.06 -1.81
C ALA A 366 16.67 34.39 -2.49
N HIS A 367 15.97 35.15 -3.33
CA HIS A 367 14.78 34.71 -4.07
C HIS A 367 15.09 33.44 -4.88
N ILE A 368 14.38 32.34 -4.61
CA ILE A 368 14.38 31.15 -5.46
C ILE A 368 13.02 31.16 -6.16
N THR A 369 13.04 31.47 -7.46
CA THR A 369 11.92 31.22 -8.36
C THR A 369 11.69 29.72 -8.45
N GLN A 370 10.46 29.28 -8.21
CA GLN A 370 10.04 27.93 -8.58
C GLN A 370 10.24 27.77 -10.08
N GLU A 371 11.16 26.89 -10.49
CA GLU A 371 11.21 26.47 -11.88
C GLU A 371 10.04 25.52 -12.13
N LYS A 372 9.29 25.79 -13.20
CA LYS A 372 8.13 25.02 -13.64
C LYS A 372 8.54 23.58 -13.96
N PHE A 373 7.63 22.64 -13.69
CA PHE A 373 7.70 21.25 -14.12
C PHE A 373 8.06 21.15 -15.61
N ASN A 374 9.14 20.42 -15.94
CA ASN A 374 9.61 20.24 -17.30
C ASN A 374 9.43 18.77 -17.74
N ALA A 375 8.33 18.53 -18.43
CA ALA A 375 7.94 17.27 -19.06
C ALA A 375 9.04 16.59 -19.89
N ALA A 376 9.87 17.38 -20.59
CA ALA A 376 10.89 16.86 -21.49
C ALA A 376 11.95 16.00 -20.77
N LEU A 377 12.11 16.17 -19.46
CA LEU A 377 13.05 15.42 -18.63
C LEU A 377 12.53 14.03 -18.23
N MET A 378 11.21 13.77 -18.31
CA MET A 378 10.63 12.47 -17.94
C MET A 378 11.03 11.35 -18.90
N HIS A 379 11.10 11.63 -20.19
CA HIS A 379 11.60 10.68 -21.20
C HIS A 379 13.08 10.34 -21.01
N ALA A 380 13.84 11.15 -20.27
CA ALA A 380 15.25 10.93 -19.94
C ALA A 380 15.45 10.28 -18.55
N MET A 381 14.41 10.18 -17.71
CA MET A 381 14.49 9.71 -16.32
C MET A 381 13.32 8.76 -15.96
N PRO A 382 13.44 7.45 -16.25
CA PRO A 382 12.38 6.47 -16.04
C PRO A 382 11.91 6.33 -14.58
N ASP A 383 12.80 6.56 -13.62
CA ASP A 383 12.50 6.44 -12.19
C ASP A 383 11.51 7.52 -11.72
N VAL A 384 11.62 8.72 -12.28
CA VAL A 384 10.70 9.84 -11.98
C VAL A 384 9.33 9.58 -12.60
N ALA A 385 9.28 9.06 -13.82
CA ALA A 385 8.05 8.64 -14.48
C ALA A 385 7.31 7.55 -13.68
N ALA A 386 8.04 6.55 -13.17
CA ALA A 386 7.50 5.49 -12.33
C ALA A 386 6.97 6.01 -10.98
N GLN A 387 7.71 6.91 -10.32
CA GLN A 387 7.29 7.53 -9.05
C GLN A 387 6.05 8.41 -9.21
N GLN A 388 5.98 9.19 -10.29
CA GLN A 388 4.85 10.09 -10.56
C GLN A 388 3.66 9.39 -11.23
N ARG A 389 3.82 8.12 -11.68
CA ARG A 389 2.84 7.36 -12.47
C ARG A 389 2.39 8.12 -13.74
N MET A 390 3.34 8.78 -14.39
CA MET A 390 3.14 9.59 -15.58
C MET A 390 4.05 9.03 -16.68
N VAL A 391 3.52 8.73 -17.86
CA VAL A 391 4.34 8.26 -18.99
C VAL A 391 4.95 9.41 -19.79
N ASP A 392 4.28 10.57 -19.76
CA ASP A 392 4.70 11.87 -20.26
C ASP A 392 3.90 12.98 -19.55
N ASP A 393 3.74 14.15 -20.16
CA ASP A 393 2.97 15.29 -19.63
C ASP A 393 1.51 15.40 -20.11
N GLY A 394 0.99 14.39 -20.81
CA GLY A 394 -0.36 14.41 -21.36
C GLY A 394 -0.52 15.27 -22.62
N THR A 395 0.56 15.65 -23.31
CA THR A 395 0.51 16.49 -24.55
C THR A 395 0.39 15.72 -25.86
N GLY A 396 0.39 14.38 -25.80
CA GLY A 396 0.19 13.48 -26.94
C GLY A 396 -1.19 13.61 -27.59
N GLN A 397 -1.37 12.82 -28.65
CA GLN A 397 -2.63 12.80 -29.40
C GLN A 397 -3.67 11.98 -28.65
N VAL A 398 -4.83 12.57 -28.40
CA VAL A 398 -5.96 11.93 -27.72
C VAL A 398 -7.07 11.68 -28.74
N GLU A 399 -7.62 10.47 -28.76
CA GLU A 399 -8.87 10.14 -29.44
C GLU A 399 -9.85 9.56 -28.42
N VAL A 400 -11.07 10.09 -28.37
CA VAL A 400 -12.10 9.67 -27.40
C VAL A 400 -13.31 9.09 -28.13
N TRP A 401 -13.74 7.91 -27.69
CA TRP A 401 -14.99 7.27 -28.10
C TRP A 401 -15.88 7.05 -26.88
N ARG A 402 -17.18 7.11 -27.11
CA ARG A 402 -18.23 6.72 -26.17
C ARG A 402 -18.84 5.41 -26.64
N VAL A 403 -19.21 4.56 -25.71
CA VAL A 403 -19.95 3.32 -26.02
C VAL A 403 -21.43 3.66 -26.10
N GLU A 404 -22.05 3.40 -27.25
CA GLU A 404 -23.49 3.56 -27.46
C GLU A 404 -24.03 2.37 -28.23
N ASN A 405 -25.12 1.78 -27.75
CA ASN A 405 -25.74 0.61 -28.40
C ASN A 405 -24.71 -0.52 -28.70
N LEU A 406 -23.74 -0.70 -27.79
CA LEU A 406 -22.63 -1.65 -27.88
C LEU A 406 -21.56 -1.33 -28.96
N GLU A 407 -21.64 -0.19 -29.64
CA GLU A 407 -20.68 0.28 -30.64
C GLU A 407 -19.88 1.51 -30.15
N LEU A 408 -18.77 1.80 -30.81
CA LEU A 408 -17.93 2.97 -30.53
C LEU A 408 -18.37 4.17 -31.37
N VAL A 409 -18.82 5.23 -30.70
CA VAL A 409 -19.17 6.50 -31.31
C VAL A 409 -18.09 7.53 -30.97
N PRO A 410 -17.46 8.20 -31.95
CA PRO A 410 -16.45 9.21 -31.68
C PRO A 410 -17.06 10.42 -30.97
N VAL A 411 -16.41 10.89 -29.92
CA VAL A 411 -16.81 12.10 -29.20
C VAL A 411 -16.27 13.32 -29.93
N ASP A 412 -17.08 14.38 -30.04
CA ASP A 412 -16.65 15.66 -30.63
C ASP A 412 -15.50 16.25 -29.77
N PRO A 413 -14.38 16.69 -30.36
CA PRO A 413 -13.25 17.29 -29.64
C PRO A 413 -13.61 18.42 -28.66
N LYS A 414 -14.72 19.14 -28.88
CA LYS A 414 -15.19 20.17 -27.94
C LYS A 414 -15.62 19.61 -26.57
N TRP A 415 -16.00 18.33 -26.54
CA TRP A 415 -16.43 17.60 -25.35
C TRP A 415 -15.30 16.77 -24.73
N TYR A 416 -14.04 16.91 -25.19
CA TYR A 416 -12.92 16.21 -24.57
C TYR A 416 -12.67 16.73 -23.15
N GLY A 417 -12.63 15.81 -22.20
CA GLY A 417 -12.51 16.12 -20.78
C GLY A 417 -13.84 16.14 -20.03
N TYR A 418 -14.98 16.02 -20.73
CA TYR A 418 -16.30 15.90 -20.11
C TYR A 418 -16.74 14.44 -20.11
N PHE A 419 -16.94 13.88 -18.91
CA PHE A 419 -17.33 12.49 -18.71
C PHE A 419 -18.66 12.44 -17.98
N PHE A 420 -19.57 11.58 -18.44
CA PHE A 420 -20.89 11.41 -17.84
C PHE A 420 -20.96 10.06 -17.13
N GLY A 421 -21.39 10.05 -15.88
CA GLY A 421 -21.46 8.85 -15.04
C GLY A 421 -22.38 7.75 -15.58
N GLY A 422 -23.29 8.06 -16.51
CA GLY A 422 -24.14 7.08 -17.19
C GLY A 422 -23.52 6.42 -18.43
N ASP A 423 -22.33 6.82 -18.86
CA ASP A 423 -21.69 6.33 -20.08
C ASP A 423 -20.35 5.62 -19.80
N CYS A 424 -19.88 4.83 -20.77
CA CYS A 424 -18.51 4.31 -20.81
C CYS A 424 -17.72 4.97 -21.96
N TYR A 425 -16.45 5.26 -21.72
CA TYR A 425 -15.57 5.90 -22.70
C TYR A 425 -14.30 5.10 -22.91
N LEU A 426 -13.84 5.05 -24.16
CA LEU A 426 -12.52 4.55 -24.52
C LEU A 426 -11.68 5.73 -25.01
N ILE A 427 -10.51 5.89 -24.43
CA ILE A 427 -9.59 6.99 -24.76
C ILE A 427 -8.27 6.38 -25.21
N LEU A 428 -7.96 6.52 -26.49
CA LEU A 428 -6.65 6.16 -27.01
C LEU A 428 -5.74 7.38 -26.95
N TYR A 429 -4.63 7.21 -26.25
CA TYR A 429 -3.58 8.22 -26.11
C TYR A 429 -2.33 7.75 -26.84
N THR A 430 -1.88 8.54 -27.82
CA THR A 430 -0.69 8.27 -28.61
C THR A 430 0.40 9.26 -28.24
N TYR A 431 1.55 8.75 -27.82
CA TYR A 431 2.69 9.54 -27.39
C TYR A 431 3.99 8.99 -27.97
N LEU A 432 5.01 9.86 -28.02
CA LEU A 432 6.29 9.53 -28.65
C LEU A 432 7.35 9.30 -27.58
N VAL A 433 8.00 8.13 -27.62
CA VAL A 433 9.16 7.82 -26.78
C VAL A 433 10.33 7.43 -27.67
N SER A 434 11.42 8.20 -27.64
CA SER A 434 12.64 7.91 -28.42
C SER A 434 12.39 7.65 -29.91
N ASN A 435 11.52 8.45 -30.53
CA ASN A 435 11.05 8.31 -31.92
C ASN A 435 10.23 7.04 -32.24
N LYS A 436 9.79 6.29 -31.22
CA LYS A 436 8.80 5.22 -31.38
C LYS A 436 7.43 5.72 -30.89
N MET A 437 6.39 5.47 -31.69
CA MET A 437 5.01 5.70 -31.25
C MET A 437 4.61 4.65 -30.23
N CYS A 438 4.03 5.09 -29.13
CA CYS A 438 3.50 4.27 -28.04
C CYS A 438 2.04 4.65 -27.79
N TYR A 439 1.25 3.70 -27.30
CA TYR A 439 -0.19 3.85 -27.14
C TYR A 439 -0.62 3.46 -25.72
N LEU A 440 -1.50 4.26 -25.11
CA LEU A 440 -2.27 3.88 -23.92
C LEU A 440 -3.75 3.86 -24.29
N LEU A 441 -4.46 2.82 -23.89
CA LEU A 441 -5.91 2.72 -24.06
C LEU A 441 -6.58 2.76 -22.69
N TYR A 442 -7.17 3.91 -22.35
CA TYR A 442 -7.97 4.05 -21.14
C TYR A 442 -9.40 3.59 -21.37
N ILE A 443 -9.93 2.79 -20.45
CA ILE A 443 -11.32 2.34 -20.42
C ILE A 443 -11.96 3.01 -19.21
N TRP A 444 -12.59 4.16 -19.40
CA TRP A 444 -13.27 4.90 -18.33
C TRP A 444 -14.70 4.41 -18.19
N GLN A 445 -15.10 4.05 -16.97
CA GLN A 445 -16.40 3.47 -16.67
C GLN A 445 -17.16 4.34 -15.68
N GLY A 446 -18.30 4.87 -16.13
CA GLY A 446 -19.22 5.64 -15.31
C GLY A 446 -19.89 4.78 -14.24
N ARG A 447 -20.20 5.40 -13.08
CA ARG A 447 -20.83 4.72 -11.93
C ARG A 447 -22.23 4.20 -12.23
N HIS A 448 -22.97 4.87 -13.10
CA HIS A 448 -24.36 4.55 -13.49
C HIS A 448 -24.45 3.96 -14.90
N ALA A 449 -23.33 3.60 -15.51
CA ALA A 449 -23.31 2.92 -16.79
C ALA A 449 -23.96 1.52 -16.66
N SER A 450 -24.72 1.12 -17.69
CA SER A 450 -25.43 -0.16 -17.68
C SER A 450 -24.47 -1.35 -17.85
N GLN A 451 -24.88 -2.53 -17.38
CA GLN A 451 -24.00 -3.72 -17.40
C GLN A 451 -23.61 -4.16 -18.81
N ASP A 452 -24.51 -4.01 -19.77
CA ASP A 452 -24.27 -4.26 -21.19
C ASP A 452 -23.25 -3.29 -21.77
N GLU A 453 -23.28 -2.01 -21.38
CA GLU A 453 -22.27 -1.02 -21.79
C GLU A 453 -20.91 -1.25 -21.14
N LEU A 454 -20.88 -1.67 -19.87
CA LEU A 454 -19.65 -2.09 -19.21
C LEU A 454 -19.02 -3.29 -19.93
N ALA A 455 -19.81 -4.29 -20.30
CA ALA A 455 -19.34 -5.44 -21.06
C ALA A 455 -18.88 -5.05 -22.48
N ALA A 456 -19.65 -4.19 -23.16
CA ALA A 456 -19.29 -3.68 -24.47
C ALA A 456 -18.00 -2.84 -24.43
N SER A 457 -17.78 -2.02 -23.39
CA SER A 457 -16.55 -1.23 -23.25
C SER A 457 -15.31 -2.11 -23.19
N ALA A 458 -15.37 -3.24 -22.48
CA ALA A 458 -14.28 -4.22 -22.41
C ALA A 458 -14.08 -4.93 -23.75
N PHE A 459 -15.17 -5.32 -24.43
CA PHE A 459 -15.09 -5.96 -25.75
C PHE A 459 -14.51 -5.01 -26.82
N GLN A 460 -14.98 -3.77 -26.85
CA GLN A 460 -14.49 -2.76 -27.78
C GLN A 460 -13.04 -2.36 -27.52
N ALA A 461 -12.59 -2.43 -26.27
CA ALA A 461 -11.19 -2.20 -25.93
C ALA A 461 -10.28 -3.24 -26.58
N VAL A 462 -10.68 -4.52 -26.59
CA VAL A 462 -9.96 -5.60 -27.29
C VAL A 462 -9.94 -5.36 -28.80
N ASN A 463 -11.06 -4.92 -29.40
CA ASN A 463 -11.11 -4.63 -30.84
C ASN A 463 -10.17 -3.48 -31.23
N LEU A 464 -10.11 -2.42 -30.41
CA LEU A 464 -9.17 -1.32 -30.62
C LEU A 464 -7.73 -1.78 -30.43
N ASP A 465 -7.44 -2.58 -29.40
CA ASP A 465 -6.11 -3.13 -29.15
C ASP A 465 -5.58 -3.90 -30.36
N GLN A 466 -6.40 -4.82 -30.90
CA GLN A 466 -6.08 -5.59 -32.10
C GLN A 466 -5.86 -4.72 -33.34
N LYS A 467 -6.64 -3.64 -33.49
CA LYS A 467 -6.48 -2.68 -34.59
C LYS A 467 -5.11 -1.98 -34.56
N TYR A 468 -4.53 -1.81 -33.37
CA TYR A 468 -3.21 -1.24 -33.14
C TYR A 468 -2.13 -2.30 -32.88
N ASN A 469 -2.32 -3.53 -33.39
CA ASN A 469 -1.39 -4.66 -33.30
C ASN A 469 -1.06 -5.11 -31.86
N ASP A 470 -2.01 -5.00 -30.94
CA ASP A 470 -1.86 -5.37 -29.51
C ASP A 470 -0.69 -4.62 -28.82
N GLU A 471 -0.28 -3.47 -29.36
CA GLU A 471 0.72 -2.58 -28.77
C GLU A 471 0.18 -1.64 -27.66
N PRO A 472 -1.10 -1.21 -27.64
CA PRO A 472 -1.63 -0.37 -26.58
C PRO A 472 -1.58 -0.99 -25.17
N VAL A 473 -1.16 -0.20 -24.19
CA VAL A 473 -1.29 -0.57 -22.77
C VAL A 473 -2.70 -0.22 -22.30
N GLN A 474 -3.48 -1.24 -21.96
CA GLN A 474 -4.86 -1.06 -21.50
C GLN A 474 -4.92 -0.69 -20.01
N VAL A 475 -5.64 0.37 -19.67
CA VAL A 475 -5.81 0.86 -18.30
C VAL A 475 -7.30 1.06 -18.01
N ARG A 476 -7.85 0.24 -17.11
CA ARG A 476 -9.23 0.39 -16.65
C ARG A 476 -9.31 1.46 -15.56
N VAL A 477 -10.24 2.41 -15.74
CA VAL A 477 -10.45 3.55 -14.85
C VAL A 477 -11.91 3.60 -14.45
N SER A 478 -12.18 3.54 -13.15
CA SER A 478 -13.53 3.76 -12.63
C SER A 478 -13.72 5.24 -12.30
N MET A 479 -14.93 5.76 -12.50
CA MET A 479 -15.33 7.10 -12.08
C MET A 479 -14.87 7.40 -10.64
N GLY A 480 -14.15 8.50 -10.45
CA GLY A 480 -13.58 8.94 -9.18
C GLY A 480 -12.15 8.45 -8.89
N LYS A 481 -11.65 7.44 -9.60
CA LYS A 481 -10.31 6.83 -9.42
C LYS A 481 -9.34 7.16 -10.56
N GLU A 482 -9.48 8.34 -11.15
CA GLU A 482 -8.71 8.70 -12.34
C GLU A 482 -7.22 8.92 -12.02
N PRO A 483 -6.30 8.25 -12.73
CA PRO A 483 -4.88 8.39 -12.46
C PRO A 483 -4.36 9.75 -12.93
N ARG A 484 -3.25 10.22 -12.36
CA ARG A 484 -2.65 11.53 -12.67
C ARG A 484 -2.44 11.75 -14.17
N HIS A 485 -1.93 10.76 -14.88
CA HIS A 485 -1.74 10.86 -16.33
C HIS A 485 -3.05 11.05 -17.08
N PHE A 486 -4.14 10.41 -16.64
CA PHE A 486 -5.45 10.58 -17.26
C PHE A 486 -5.96 12.01 -17.11
N MET A 487 -5.83 12.60 -15.92
CA MET A 487 -6.23 13.98 -15.66
C MET A 487 -5.36 14.98 -16.45
N ALA A 488 -4.06 14.72 -16.57
CA ALA A 488 -3.11 15.58 -17.29
C ALA A 488 -3.46 15.76 -18.78
N MET A 489 -4.03 14.74 -19.44
CA MET A 489 -4.48 14.82 -20.84
C MET A 489 -5.46 15.98 -21.09
N PHE A 490 -6.22 16.38 -20.08
CA PHE A 490 -7.25 17.43 -20.18
C PHE A 490 -6.78 18.78 -19.64
N LYS A 491 -5.54 18.88 -19.14
CA LYS A 491 -4.89 20.13 -18.69
C LYS A 491 -5.75 20.89 -17.68
N GLY A 492 -6.29 20.18 -16.68
CA GLY A 492 -7.11 20.75 -15.62
C GLY A 492 -8.57 21.05 -16.00
N ARG A 493 -8.99 20.75 -17.23
CA ARG A 493 -10.36 20.96 -17.74
C ARG A 493 -11.23 19.70 -17.66
N MET A 494 -10.86 18.77 -16.80
CA MET A 494 -11.59 17.52 -16.64
C MET A 494 -12.84 17.74 -15.75
N VAL A 495 -14.01 17.44 -16.30
CA VAL A 495 -15.32 17.56 -15.64
C VAL A 495 -16.03 16.21 -15.70
N ILE A 496 -16.43 15.70 -14.54
CA ILE A 496 -17.20 14.47 -14.38
C ILE A 496 -18.60 14.85 -13.91
N PHE A 497 -19.61 14.53 -14.71
CA PHE A 497 -21.01 14.61 -14.32
C PHE A 497 -21.42 13.34 -13.59
N GLU A 498 -22.16 13.48 -12.49
CA GLU A 498 -22.55 12.35 -11.63
C GLU A 498 -23.45 11.41 -12.40
N GLY A 499 -24.32 11.92 -13.28
CA GLY A 499 -25.22 11.12 -14.10
C GLY A 499 -25.35 11.65 -15.53
N GLY A 500 -26.48 11.31 -16.15
CA GLY A 500 -26.81 11.70 -17.52
C GLY A 500 -25.97 10.98 -18.58
N THR A 501 -26.17 11.42 -19.82
CA THR A 501 -25.44 10.92 -20.98
C THR A 501 -25.10 12.07 -21.93
N SER A 502 -24.01 11.93 -22.68
CA SER A 502 -23.64 12.87 -23.73
C SER A 502 -24.20 12.52 -25.12
N ARG A 503 -25.13 11.55 -25.19
CA ARG A 503 -25.82 11.12 -26.43
C ARG A 503 -26.71 12.22 -27.00
N ASP A 504 -26.79 12.30 -28.34
CA ASP A 504 -27.62 13.30 -29.04
C ASP A 504 -29.13 13.10 -28.77
N ALA A 505 -29.55 11.91 -28.33
CA ALA A 505 -30.93 11.57 -27.99
C ALA A 505 -31.30 11.88 -26.53
N ASN A 506 -30.61 12.82 -25.89
CA ASN A 506 -30.86 13.13 -24.48
C ASN A 506 -32.22 13.85 -24.32
N SER A 507 -33.20 13.13 -23.77
CA SER A 507 -34.55 13.65 -23.49
C SER A 507 -34.69 14.22 -22.08
N GLU A 508 -33.63 14.15 -21.26
CA GLU A 508 -33.66 14.67 -19.91
C GLU A 508 -33.37 16.18 -19.89
N PRO A 509 -34.28 17.01 -19.34
CA PRO A 509 -34.05 18.45 -19.22
C PRO A 509 -32.87 18.71 -18.28
N GLU A 510 -32.01 19.66 -18.65
CA GLU A 510 -30.87 20.05 -17.81
C GLU A 510 -31.37 20.49 -16.42
N PRO A 511 -30.79 19.97 -15.32
CA PRO A 511 -31.14 20.39 -13.97
C PRO A 511 -31.02 21.91 -13.82
N PRO A 512 -31.99 22.57 -13.16
CA PRO A 512 -31.98 24.03 -13.01
C PRO A 512 -30.83 24.54 -12.14
N VAL A 513 -30.26 23.67 -11.31
CA VAL A 513 -29.11 23.94 -10.45
C VAL A 513 -28.16 22.74 -10.52
N ARG A 514 -26.85 23.01 -10.69
CA ARG A 514 -25.78 22.01 -10.62
C ARG A 514 -24.69 22.51 -9.69
N LEU A 515 -24.17 21.61 -8.86
CA LEU A 515 -23.07 21.90 -7.94
C LEU A 515 -21.88 21.01 -8.33
N PHE A 516 -20.71 21.60 -8.45
CA PHE A 516 -19.48 20.89 -8.75
C PHE A 516 -18.45 21.14 -7.67
N GLN A 517 -17.76 20.09 -7.24
CA GLN A 517 -16.59 20.16 -6.38
C GLN A 517 -15.32 20.15 -7.25
N VAL A 518 -14.47 21.16 -7.09
CA VAL A 518 -13.18 21.27 -7.77
C VAL A 518 -12.11 20.83 -6.80
N HIS A 519 -11.31 19.84 -7.20
CA HIS A 519 -10.25 19.27 -6.39
C HIS A 519 -8.96 19.12 -7.20
N GLY A 520 -7.84 19.60 -6.67
CA GLY A 520 -6.51 19.46 -7.27
C GLY A 520 -5.67 20.75 -7.26
N SER A 521 -4.35 20.59 -7.26
CA SER A 521 -3.37 21.66 -7.04
C SER A 521 -2.68 22.15 -8.30
N ASP A 522 -2.83 21.45 -9.43
CA ASP A 522 -2.18 21.80 -10.69
C ASP A 522 -2.97 21.25 -11.90
N SER A 523 -2.62 21.69 -13.10
CA SER A 523 -3.29 21.28 -14.34
C SER A 523 -3.15 19.78 -14.66
N SER A 524 -2.28 19.05 -13.97
CA SER A 524 -2.06 17.60 -14.14
C SER A 524 -2.84 16.74 -13.14
N ASN A 525 -3.41 17.32 -12.08
CA ASN A 525 -4.15 16.59 -11.04
C ASN A 525 -5.52 17.19 -10.69
N THR A 526 -5.93 18.24 -11.39
CA THR A 526 -7.25 18.87 -11.17
C THR A 526 -8.36 18.08 -11.83
N LYS A 527 -9.42 17.82 -11.07
CA LYS A 527 -10.69 17.30 -11.55
C LYS A 527 -11.87 18.04 -10.92
N THR A 528 -12.92 18.19 -11.70
CA THR A 528 -14.19 18.79 -11.27
C THR A 528 -15.26 17.73 -11.30
N ILE A 529 -15.93 17.48 -10.18
CA ILE A 529 -16.92 16.40 -10.06
C ILE A 529 -18.26 17.02 -9.66
N GLU A 530 -19.31 16.69 -10.40
CA GLU A 530 -20.68 17.06 -10.03
C GLU A 530 -21.08 16.32 -8.75
N VAL A 531 -21.66 17.06 -7.82
CA VAL A 531 -22.16 16.56 -6.55
C VAL A 531 -23.62 16.96 -6.38
N PRO A 532 -24.40 16.29 -5.52
CA PRO A 532 -25.79 16.69 -5.26
C PRO A 532 -25.86 18.17 -4.87
N SER A 533 -26.79 18.93 -5.47
CA SER A 533 -26.99 20.36 -5.26
C SER A 533 -27.64 20.67 -3.91
N LEU A 534 -26.99 20.25 -2.83
CA LEU A 534 -27.41 20.35 -1.44
C LEU A 534 -26.35 21.09 -0.64
N ALA A 535 -26.77 21.89 0.34
CA ALA A 535 -25.84 22.57 1.24
C ALA A 535 -24.91 21.58 1.97
N THR A 536 -25.39 20.36 2.27
CA THR A 536 -24.62 19.30 2.94
C THR A 536 -23.45 18.75 2.11
N SER A 537 -23.44 19.00 0.79
CA SER A 537 -22.37 18.55 -0.12
C SER A 537 -21.15 19.48 -0.07
N LEU A 538 -21.26 20.67 0.53
CA LEU A 538 -20.16 21.62 0.65
C LEU A 538 -19.08 21.10 1.62
N ASN A 539 -17.83 21.45 1.31
CA ASN A 539 -16.66 21.09 2.11
C ASN A 539 -15.71 22.29 2.21
N SER A 540 -15.41 22.73 3.44
CA SER A 540 -14.47 23.85 3.69
C SER A 540 -13.08 23.64 3.09
N ASN A 541 -12.72 22.40 2.78
CA ASN A 541 -11.41 22.05 2.26
C ASN A 541 -11.22 22.37 0.77
N ASP A 542 -12.31 22.44 0.01
CA ASP A 542 -12.28 22.52 -1.45
C ASP A 542 -12.97 23.79 -1.98
N VAL A 543 -12.96 23.94 -3.31
CA VAL A 543 -13.68 25.00 -4.03
C VAL A 543 -14.90 24.37 -4.72
N PHE A 544 -16.04 25.06 -4.68
CA PHE A 544 -17.27 24.60 -5.30
C PHE A 544 -17.78 25.60 -6.34
N LEU A 545 -18.29 25.08 -7.45
CA LEU A 545 -18.96 25.83 -8.49
C LEU A 545 -20.45 25.52 -8.49
N LEU A 546 -21.29 26.52 -8.23
CA LEU A 546 -22.75 26.40 -8.27
C LEU A 546 -23.27 27.12 -9.51
N LYS A 547 -23.75 26.35 -10.50
CA LYS A 547 -24.42 26.85 -11.70
C LYS A 547 -25.92 26.87 -11.44
N SER A 548 -26.56 28.02 -11.62
CA SER A 548 -28.02 28.16 -11.60
C SER A 548 -28.51 28.94 -12.83
N GLN A 549 -29.82 29.08 -12.99
CA GLN A 549 -30.41 29.96 -14.00
C GLN A 549 -30.15 31.46 -13.75
N SER A 550 -29.82 31.85 -12.51
CA SER A 550 -29.58 33.23 -12.11
C SER A 550 -28.12 33.66 -12.19
N GLY A 551 -27.18 32.71 -12.27
CA GLY A 551 -25.75 33.00 -12.37
C GLY A 551 -24.87 31.82 -11.98
N VAL A 552 -23.58 32.09 -11.82
CA VAL A 552 -22.59 31.10 -11.39
C VAL A 552 -21.89 31.63 -10.15
N TYR A 553 -21.94 30.87 -9.06
CA TYR A 553 -21.22 31.18 -7.82
C TYR A 553 -19.98 30.31 -7.71
N LEU A 554 -18.83 30.94 -7.44
CA LEU A 554 -17.60 30.26 -7.09
C LEU A 554 -17.39 30.35 -5.58
N TRP A 555 -17.79 29.30 -4.86
CA TRP A 555 -17.68 29.23 -3.41
C TRP A 555 -16.30 28.69 -3.01
N CYS A 556 -15.53 29.49 -2.26
CA CYS A 556 -14.21 29.10 -1.77
C CYS A 556 -14.27 28.74 -0.28
N GLY A 557 -14.08 27.46 0.03
CA GLY A 557 -13.89 26.98 1.39
C GLY A 557 -12.65 27.60 2.04
N LYS A 558 -12.62 27.77 3.37
CA LYS A 558 -11.46 28.37 4.07
C LYS A 558 -10.17 27.56 3.93
N GLY A 559 -10.29 26.24 3.82
CA GLY A 559 -9.17 25.30 3.63
C GLY A 559 -8.68 25.20 2.20
N SER A 560 -9.46 25.69 1.22
CA SER A 560 -9.05 25.64 -0.19
C SER A 560 -7.75 26.39 -0.44
N SER A 561 -6.87 25.74 -1.20
CA SER A 561 -5.57 26.28 -1.61
C SER A 561 -5.71 27.39 -2.67
N GLY A 562 -4.65 28.20 -2.82
CA GLY A 562 -4.61 29.22 -3.87
C GLY A 562 -4.71 28.62 -5.28
N ASP A 563 -4.06 27.48 -5.47
CA ASP A 563 -4.01 26.77 -6.75
C ASP A 563 -5.39 26.20 -7.12
N GLU A 564 -6.12 25.60 -6.17
CA GLU A 564 -7.50 25.13 -6.39
C GLU A 564 -8.45 26.25 -6.82
N ARG A 565 -8.28 27.45 -6.24
CA ARG A 565 -9.11 28.62 -6.60
C ARG A 565 -8.80 29.15 -7.99
N GLU A 566 -7.55 29.12 -8.42
CA GLU A 566 -7.16 29.50 -9.77
C GLU A 566 -7.71 28.49 -10.78
N MET A 567 -7.58 27.20 -10.48
CA MET A 567 -8.12 26.13 -11.33
C MET A 567 -9.64 26.17 -11.44
N ALA A 568 -10.34 26.45 -10.33
CA ALA A 568 -11.79 26.54 -10.35
C ALA A 568 -12.31 27.71 -11.21
N LYS A 569 -11.54 28.81 -11.34
CA LYS A 569 -11.85 29.90 -12.29
C LYS A 569 -11.65 29.50 -13.74
N GLU A 570 -10.64 28.68 -14.03
CA GLU A 570 -10.45 28.16 -15.39
C GLU A 570 -11.63 27.27 -15.78
N VAL A 571 -12.07 26.39 -14.89
CA VAL A 571 -13.22 25.51 -15.12
C VAL A 571 -14.54 26.29 -15.16
N SER A 572 -14.72 27.32 -14.32
CA SER A 572 -15.93 28.16 -14.33
C SER A 572 -16.13 28.83 -15.68
N SER A 573 -15.06 29.31 -16.31
CA SER A 573 -15.10 29.96 -17.62
C SER A 573 -15.62 29.02 -18.71
N VAL A 574 -15.32 27.73 -18.57
CA VAL A 574 -15.68 26.67 -19.52
C VAL A 574 -17.12 26.21 -19.32
N ILE A 575 -17.57 26.04 -18.07
CA ILE A 575 -18.94 25.63 -17.73
C ILE A 575 -19.97 26.76 -17.97
N SER A 576 -19.53 28.01 -17.96
CA SER A 576 -20.39 29.20 -18.10
C SER A 576 -20.64 29.66 -19.54
N LEU A 577 -20.06 28.99 -20.55
CA LEU A 577 -20.14 29.40 -21.97
C LEU A 577 -21.58 29.47 -22.53
N ASP A 578 -22.49 28.67 -22.00
CA ASP A 578 -23.89 28.59 -22.46
C ASP A 578 -24.87 29.46 -21.64
N SER A 579 -24.41 30.14 -20.58
CA SER A 579 -25.28 30.93 -19.71
C SER A 579 -25.44 32.38 -20.21
N PRO A 580 -26.67 32.84 -20.51
CA PRO A 580 -26.91 34.20 -21.00
C PRO A 580 -26.79 35.21 -19.84
N ARG A 581 -25.66 35.92 -19.79
CA ARG A 581 -25.32 36.96 -18.80
C ARG A 581 -25.26 36.45 -17.34
N GLY A 582 -24.06 36.14 -16.86
CA GLY A 582 -23.81 35.97 -15.43
C GLY A 582 -22.37 36.32 -15.10
N SER A 583 -22.15 37.39 -14.35
CA SER A 583 -20.88 37.63 -13.67
C SER A 583 -20.64 36.47 -12.72
N GLU A 584 -19.52 35.76 -12.87
CA GLU A 584 -19.03 34.84 -11.85
C GLU A 584 -18.94 35.60 -10.52
N GLU A 585 -19.71 35.17 -9.52
CA GLU A 585 -19.68 35.76 -8.19
C GLU A 585 -18.79 34.91 -7.28
N LEU A 586 -17.67 35.48 -6.86
CA LEU A 586 -16.77 34.86 -5.90
C LEU A 586 -17.36 34.97 -4.50
N VAL A 587 -17.64 33.82 -3.88
CA VAL A 587 -18.24 33.73 -2.55
C VAL A 587 -17.23 33.10 -1.60
N ALA A 588 -16.82 33.83 -0.56
CA ALA A 588 -15.99 33.27 0.50
C ALA A 588 -16.85 32.54 1.54
N GLU A 589 -16.37 31.41 2.07
CA GLU A 589 -17.05 30.70 3.15
C GLU A 589 -17.35 31.63 4.35
N GLY A 590 -18.63 31.69 4.75
CA GLY A 590 -19.16 32.55 5.79
C GLY A 590 -19.67 33.92 5.31
N GLN A 591 -19.51 34.24 4.02
CA GLN A 591 -20.03 35.45 3.38
C GLN A 591 -21.02 35.12 2.27
N GLU A 592 -21.72 33.99 2.38
CA GLU A 592 -22.64 33.53 1.34
C GLU A 592 -23.91 34.38 1.26
N PRO A 593 -24.33 34.82 0.06
CA PRO A 593 -25.60 35.51 -0.13
C PRO A 593 -26.79 34.58 0.14
N ILE A 594 -27.98 35.14 0.34
CA ILE A 594 -29.18 34.36 0.67
C ILE A 594 -29.58 33.50 -0.54
N GLU A 595 -29.46 34.07 -1.73
CA GLU A 595 -29.75 33.46 -3.02
C GLU A 595 -28.90 32.20 -3.27
N PHE A 596 -27.65 32.19 -2.79
CA PHE A 596 -26.78 31.01 -2.85
C PHE A 596 -27.37 29.84 -2.04
N TRP A 597 -27.82 30.11 -0.81
CA TRP A 597 -28.43 29.08 0.02
C TRP A 597 -29.79 28.62 -0.52
N GLU A 598 -30.59 29.53 -1.10
CA GLU A 598 -31.85 29.17 -1.74
C GLU A 598 -31.65 28.18 -2.91
N CYS A 599 -30.60 28.37 -3.72
CA CYS A 599 -30.24 27.45 -4.80
C CYS A 599 -29.89 26.04 -4.30
N LEU A 600 -29.35 25.92 -3.07
CA LEU A 600 -28.95 24.64 -2.45
C LEU A 600 -30.04 24.00 -1.58
N GLY A 601 -31.28 24.50 -1.64
CA GLY A 601 -32.40 24.00 -0.83
C GLY A 601 -32.41 24.52 0.61
N GLY A 602 -31.70 25.62 0.89
CA GLY A 602 -31.56 26.25 2.20
C GLY A 602 -30.22 25.95 2.88
N LYS A 603 -29.92 26.69 3.96
CA LYS A 603 -28.71 26.49 4.74
C LYS A 603 -28.81 25.23 5.60
N ALA A 604 -27.86 24.32 5.46
CA ALA A 604 -27.73 23.10 6.24
C ALA A 604 -26.30 22.96 6.80
N PRO A 605 -26.07 22.11 7.83
CA PRO A 605 -24.72 21.76 8.28
C PRO A 605 -23.95 21.06 7.17
N TYR A 606 -22.70 21.47 6.96
CA TYR A 606 -21.78 20.90 5.96
C TYR A 606 -20.40 20.69 6.58
N ALA A 607 -19.48 20.08 5.85
CA ALA A 607 -18.19 19.69 6.39
C ALA A 607 -17.26 20.92 6.56
N CYS A 608 -17.31 21.54 7.74
CA CYS A 608 -16.63 22.82 8.01
C CYS A 608 -15.80 22.84 9.31
N GLU A 609 -15.30 21.70 9.75
CA GLU A 609 -14.49 21.62 10.97
C GLU A 609 -13.17 22.38 10.82
N LYS A 610 -12.60 22.85 11.94
CA LYS A 610 -11.36 23.65 11.96
C LYS A 610 -10.22 22.98 11.18
N ARG A 611 -10.18 21.64 11.19
CA ARG A 611 -9.17 20.86 10.48
C ARG A 611 -9.37 20.91 8.96
N LEU A 612 -10.60 20.77 8.47
CA LEU A 612 -10.95 20.93 7.06
C LEU A 612 -10.79 22.39 6.55
N GLN A 613 -10.57 23.34 7.46
CA GLN A 613 -10.25 24.73 7.13
C GLN A 613 -8.73 24.98 7.06
N GLN A 614 -7.90 23.96 7.30
CA GLN A 614 -6.44 24.06 7.21
C GLN A 614 -5.97 23.83 5.78
N VAL A 615 -5.22 24.78 5.22
CA VAL A 615 -4.65 24.69 3.86
C VAL A 615 -3.59 23.59 3.74
N VAL A 616 -2.93 23.23 4.84
CA VAL A 616 -1.93 22.17 4.89
C VAL A 616 -2.25 21.29 6.09
N PHE A 617 -2.42 19.99 5.83
CA PHE A 617 -2.60 18.99 6.88
C PHE A 617 -1.25 18.53 7.42
N ASP A 618 -1.09 18.55 8.75
CA ASP A 618 0.09 17.96 9.39
C ASP A 618 0.13 16.42 9.23
N HIS A 619 -1.05 15.80 9.05
CA HIS A 619 -1.20 14.35 8.86
C HIS A 619 -2.37 14.07 7.90
N GLN A 620 -2.12 13.28 6.86
CA GLN A 620 -3.13 12.85 5.90
C GLN A 620 -4.08 11.80 6.50
N PRO A 621 -5.39 11.84 6.15
CA PRO A 621 -6.34 10.83 6.59
C PRO A 621 -6.05 9.47 5.93
N ARG A 622 -6.31 8.39 6.66
CA ARG A 622 -6.05 7.01 6.19
C ARG A 622 -7.28 6.14 6.43
N LEU A 623 -7.71 5.42 5.40
CA LEU A 623 -8.84 4.50 5.48
C LEU A 623 -8.33 3.06 5.52
N PHE A 624 -8.93 2.24 6.37
CA PHE A 624 -8.68 0.80 6.45
C PHE A 624 -9.99 0.04 6.41
N GLU A 625 -10.00 -1.08 5.73
CA GLU A 625 -11.08 -2.06 5.73
C GLU A 625 -10.80 -3.13 6.79
N CYS A 626 -11.75 -3.35 7.69
CA CYS A 626 -11.72 -4.41 8.70
C CYS A 626 -12.73 -5.50 8.30
N SER A 627 -12.23 -6.60 7.72
CA SER A 627 -13.07 -7.69 7.19
C SER A 627 -12.63 -9.05 7.72
N ASN A 628 -13.57 -9.98 7.90
CA ASN A 628 -13.30 -11.38 8.16
C ASN A 628 -13.72 -12.34 7.05
N LYS A 629 -14.09 -11.83 5.86
CA LYS A 629 -14.55 -12.62 4.69
C LYS A 629 -13.60 -13.74 4.26
N THR A 630 -12.31 -13.64 4.57
CA THR A 630 -11.30 -14.68 4.31
C THR A 630 -11.30 -15.83 5.33
N GLY A 631 -12.21 -15.81 6.30
CA GLY A 631 -12.28 -16.72 7.44
C GLY A 631 -11.46 -16.28 8.67
N ARG A 632 -10.70 -15.17 8.55
CA ARG A 632 -9.95 -14.53 9.65
C ARG A 632 -10.10 -13.02 9.56
N PHE A 633 -10.23 -12.36 10.70
CA PHE A 633 -10.23 -10.89 10.77
C PHE A 633 -8.90 -10.31 10.29
N THR A 634 -8.97 -9.43 9.29
CA THR A 634 -7.85 -8.75 8.65
C THR A 634 -8.15 -7.27 8.48
N VAL A 635 -7.10 -6.45 8.55
CA VAL A 635 -7.18 -5.00 8.36
C VAL A 635 -6.32 -4.63 7.16
N THR A 636 -6.92 -4.01 6.14
CA THR A 636 -6.28 -3.66 4.87
C THR A 636 -6.39 -2.18 4.59
N GLU A 637 -5.27 -1.51 4.33
CA GLU A 637 -5.28 -0.07 4.01
C GLU A 637 -5.84 0.17 2.60
N VAL A 638 -6.76 1.14 2.50
CA VAL A 638 -7.36 1.60 1.26
C VAL A 638 -6.75 2.95 0.89
N SER A 639 -5.93 2.97 -0.15
CA SER A 639 -5.30 4.20 -0.65
C SER A 639 -6.23 4.99 -1.58
N GLN A 640 -6.16 6.34 -1.54
CA GLN A 640 -6.95 7.25 -2.40
C GLN A 640 -8.45 6.95 -2.33
N PHE A 641 -8.99 6.84 -1.12
CA PHE A 641 -10.34 6.34 -0.87
C PHE A 641 -11.45 7.30 -1.34
N ILE A 642 -12.57 6.74 -1.78
CA ILE A 642 -13.82 7.43 -2.16
C ILE A 642 -15.00 6.74 -1.46
N GLN A 643 -16.20 7.31 -1.55
CA GLN A 643 -17.40 6.75 -0.90
C GLN A 643 -17.73 5.31 -1.36
N GLU A 644 -17.30 4.91 -2.55
CA GLU A 644 -17.47 3.54 -3.09
C GLU A 644 -16.63 2.49 -2.37
N ASP A 645 -15.55 2.89 -1.69
CA ASP A 645 -14.71 1.95 -0.97
C ASP A 645 -15.30 1.60 0.41
N LEU A 646 -16.41 2.23 0.82
CA LEU A 646 -17.14 1.88 2.04
C LEU A 646 -18.01 0.65 1.80
N SER A 647 -17.48 -0.53 2.13
CA SER A 647 -18.17 -1.82 2.00
C SER A 647 -19.32 -1.97 2.99
N GLU A 648 -20.56 -2.14 2.49
CA GLU A 648 -21.75 -2.32 3.34
C GLU A 648 -21.69 -3.57 4.24
N ASP A 649 -20.85 -4.54 3.86
CA ASP A 649 -20.65 -5.82 4.55
C ASP A 649 -19.56 -5.78 5.62
N ASP A 650 -18.79 -4.70 5.73
CA ASP A 650 -17.58 -4.67 6.56
C ASP A 650 -17.55 -3.41 7.46
N VAL A 651 -16.55 -3.34 8.35
CA VAL A 651 -16.30 -2.16 9.18
C VAL A 651 -15.11 -1.40 8.62
N MET A 652 -15.22 -0.09 8.44
CA MET A 652 -14.15 0.76 7.93
C MET A 652 -13.59 1.62 9.06
N LEU A 653 -12.26 1.70 9.17
CA LEU A 653 -11.55 2.56 10.11
C LEU A 653 -10.96 3.74 9.35
N LEU A 654 -11.47 4.95 9.58
CA LEU A 654 -10.92 6.18 9.03
C LEU A 654 -10.16 6.92 10.13
N ASP A 655 -8.84 6.93 10.02
CA ASP A 655 -7.97 7.68 10.91
C ASP A 655 -7.74 9.09 10.35
N THR A 656 -8.25 10.08 11.06
CA THR A 656 -8.09 11.50 10.71
C THR A 656 -7.05 12.19 11.57
N TRP A 657 -6.31 11.47 12.42
CA TRP A 657 -5.33 11.95 13.41
C TRP A 657 -5.91 12.53 14.72
N ASP A 658 -6.84 13.47 14.66
CA ASP A 658 -7.50 14.03 15.86
C ASP A 658 -8.60 13.10 16.40
N GLN A 659 -9.17 12.28 15.52
CA GLN A 659 -10.19 11.29 15.85
C GLN A 659 -10.09 10.10 14.91
N VAL A 660 -10.57 8.95 15.37
CA VAL A 660 -10.68 7.73 14.57
C VAL A 660 -12.16 7.43 14.39
N PHE A 661 -12.63 7.33 13.15
CA PHE A 661 -13.98 6.91 12.86
C PHE A 661 -14.02 5.42 12.59
N LEU A 662 -14.94 4.71 13.24
CA LEU A 662 -15.35 3.36 12.89
C LEU A 662 -16.69 3.44 12.17
N TRP A 663 -16.65 3.42 10.85
CA TRP A 663 -17.83 3.37 10.02
C TRP A 663 -18.30 1.93 9.88
N ILE A 664 -19.55 1.67 10.24
CA ILE A 664 -20.12 0.32 10.34
C ILE A 664 -21.11 0.13 9.20
N GLY A 665 -20.76 -0.76 8.27
CA GLY A 665 -21.65 -1.22 7.21
C GLY A 665 -22.93 -1.83 7.77
N LYS A 666 -24.02 -1.68 7.03
CA LYS A 666 -25.35 -2.18 7.41
C LYS A 666 -25.35 -3.70 7.58
N GLU A 667 -24.61 -4.41 6.73
CA GLU A 667 -24.49 -5.87 6.70
C GLU A 667 -23.24 -6.40 7.42
N ALA A 668 -22.42 -5.51 7.99
CA ALA A 668 -21.24 -5.87 8.80
C ALA A 668 -21.58 -6.86 9.91
N ASN A 669 -20.81 -7.94 10.01
CA ASN A 669 -21.09 -9.01 10.96
C ASN A 669 -20.67 -8.66 12.40
N GLU A 670 -21.20 -9.39 13.39
CA GLU A 670 -20.91 -9.08 14.81
C GLU A 670 -19.43 -9.20 15.16
N THR A 671 -18.72 -10.13 14.54
CA THR A 671 -17.29 -10.35 14.79
C THR A 671 -16.49 -9.16 14.31
N GLU A 672 -16.73 -8.66 13.10
CA GLU A 672 -16.08 -7.44 12.59
C GLU A 672 -16.39 -6.23 13.46
N ARG A 673 -17.63 -6.07 13.92
CA ARG A 673 -18.02 -4.97 14.82
C ARG A 673 -17.29 -5.02 16.17
N LYS A 674 -17.10 -6.21 16.75
CA LYS A 674 -16.40 -6.38 18.03
C LYS A 674 -14.89 -6.22 17.88
N GLU A 675 -14.31 -6.90 16.89
CA GLU A 675 -12.86 -6.90 16.65
C GLU A 675 -12.35 -5.55 16.14
N SER A 676 -13.14 -4.81 15.36
CA SER A 676 -12.76 -3.46 14.88
C SER A 676 -12.61 -2.44 16.02
N ILE A 677 -13.40 -2.54 17.09
CA ILE A 677 -13.26 -1.67 18.26
C ILE A 677 -11.93 -1.95 18.96
N VAL A 678 -11.65 -3.22 19.26
CA VAL A 678 -10.38 -3.63 19.88
C VAL A 678 -9.20 -3.23 19.01
N THR A 679 -9.33 -3.46 17.70
CA THR A 679 -8.33 -3.10 16.70
C THR A 679 -8.10 -1.60 16.61
N SER A 680 -9.14 -0.77 16.75
CA SER A 680 -8.98 0.70 16.73
C SER A 680 -8.23 1.23 17.95
N GLN A 681 -8.47 0.63 19.12
CA GLN A 681 -7.73 0.96 20.34
C GLN A 681 -6.28 0.48 20.24
N GLU A 682 -6.06 -0.75 19.76
CA GLU A 682 -4.72 -1.26 19.53
C GLU A 682 -4.00 -0.46 18.43
N TYR A 683 -4.72 -0.01 17.40
CA TYR A 683 -4.20 0.87 16.35
C TYR A 683 -3.69 2.17 16.94
N LEU A 684 -4.44 2.83 17.84
CA LEU A 684 -3.99 4.03 18.54
C LEU A 684 -2.78 3.73 19.44
N ARG A 685 -2.83 2.64 20.23
CA ARG A 685 -1.76 2.25 21.16
C ARG A 685 -0.45 1.87 20.46
N THR A 686 -0.55 1.26 19.29
CA THR A 686 0.59 0.81 18.47
C THR A 686 0.92 1.80 17.36
N HIS A 687 0.20 2.92 17.25
CA HIS A 687 0.41 3.89 16.19
C HIS A 687 1.83 4.47 16.29
N PRO A 688 2.64 4.43 15.21
CA PRO A 688 4.01 4.92 15.22
C PRO A 688 4.19 6.38 15.66
N GLY A 689 3.13 7.16 15.55
CA GLY A 689 3.07 8.56 15.97
C GLY A 689 3.00 8.80 17.48
N ASN A 690 2.95 7.75 18.32
CA ASN A 690 2.53 7.84 19.73
C ASN A 690 1.22 8.61 19.85
N ARG A 691 0.18 8.07 19.21
CA ARG A 691 -1.16 8.65 19.29
C ARG A 691 -1.62 8.59 20.73
N ASP A 692 -2.32 9.63 21.15
CA ASP A 692 -2.96 9.64 22.45
C ASP A 692 -3.95 8.45 22.49
N PRO A 693 -3.81 7.48 23.41
CA PRO A 693 -4.78 6.40 23.54
C PRO A 693 -6.20 6.90 23.85
N ASP A 694 -6.32 8.12 24.39
CA ASP A 694 -7.59 8.80 24.65
C ASP A 694 -8.11 9.55 23.40
N THR A 695 -7.46 9.41 22.24
CA THR A 695 -7.97 9.91 20.96
C THR A 695 -9.39 9.36 20.76
N PRO A 696 -10.39 10.23 20.52
CA PRO A 696 -11.77 9.80 20.42
C PRO A 696 -12.00 8.85 19.25
N ILE A 697 -12.60 7.69 19.55
CA ILE A 697 -13.07 6.73 18.57
C ILE A 697 -14.59 6.95 18.38
N LEU A 698 -14.99 7.40 17.20
CA LEU A 698 -16.37 7.71 16.86
C LEU A 698 -16.98 6.58 16.04
N MET A 699 -18.03 5.95 16.55
CA MET A 699 -18.79 4.96 15.81
C MET A 699 -19.80 5.67 14.89
N VAL A 700 -19.66 5.45 13.59
CA VAL A 700 -20.53 5.99 12.54
C VAL A 700 -21.28 4.82 11.91
N LYS A 701 -22.59 4.96 11.71
CA LYS A 701 -23.40 3.92 11.05
C LYS A 701 -23.68 4.35 9.61
N GLN A 702 -23.68 3.38 8.70
CA GLN A 702 -24.08 3.61 7.31
C GLN A 702 -25.41 4.37 7.22
N GLY A 703 -25.44 5.43 6.40
CA GLY A 703 -26.59 6.31 6.16
C GLY A 703 -26.83 7.36 7.25
N PHE A 704 -25.98 7.41 8.28
CA PHE A 704 -26.03 8.39 9.38
C PHE A 704 -24.68 9.07 9.59
N GLU A 705 -23.92 9.26 8.52
CA GLU A 705 -22.59 9.85 8.55
C GLU A 705 -22.65 11.34 8.89
N PRO A 706 -21.91 11.81 9.91
CA PRO A 706 -21.85 13.22 10.23
C PRO A 706 -21.01 13.97 9.18
N PRO A 707 -21.24 15.29 8.99
CA PRO A 707 -20.39 16.12 8.12
C PRO A 707 -18.89 16.04 8.44
N THR A 708 -18.55 15.73 9.70
CA THR A 708 -17.18 15.57 10.21
C THR A 708 -16.49 14.31 9.66
N PHE A 709 -17.27 13.34 9.16
CA PHE A 709 -16.80 12.14 8.49
C PHE A 709 -16.84 12.32 6.96
N THR A 710 -17.97 12.79 6.42
CA THR A 710 -18.19 12.86 4.97
C THR A 710 -17.25 13.84 4.27
N GLY A 711 -16.78 14.88 4.97
CA GLY A 711 -15.80 15.83 4.46
C GLY A 711 -14.41 15.27 4.13
N TRP A 712 -14.12 14.02 4.50
CA TRP A 712 -12.85 13.37 4.14
C TRP A 712 -12.91 12.63 2.80
N PHE A 713 -14.09 12.53 2.20
CA PHE A 713 -14.31 11.83 0.94
C PHE A 713 -14.59 12.86 -0.16
N THR A 714 -13.86 12.78 -1.26
CA THR A 714 -14.13 13.61 -2.44
C THR A 714 -15.46 13.17 -3.07
N ALA A 715 -16.27 14.15 -3.47
CA ALA A 715 -17.56 13.98 -4.16
C ALA A 715 -18.56 13.05 -3.42
N TRP A 716 -18.77 13.32 -2.13
CA TRP A 716 -19.73 12.57 -1.32
C TRP A 716 -21.17 12.77 -1.81
N ASP A 717 -21.89 11.66 -2.04
CA ASP A 717 -23.32 11.63 -2.32
C ASP A 717 -24.12 11.25 -1.06
N PRO A 718 -24.87 12.19 -0.43
CA PRO A 718 -25.72 11.89 0.72
C PRO A 718 -26.88 10.93 0.43
N THR A 719 -27.23 10.74 -0.84
CA THR A 719 -28.40 9.96 -1.26
C THR A 719 -28.09 8.51 -1.62
N LYS A 720 -26.80 8.15 -1.74
CA LYS A 720 -26.31 6.82 -2.13
C LYS A 720 -27.06 5.65 -1.48
N TRP A 721 -27.20 5.66 -0.16
CA TRP A 721 -27.86 4.56 0.58
C TRP A 721 -29.36 4.77 0.82
N SER A 722 -29.94 5.86 0.28
CA SER A 722 -31.31 6.27 0.53
C SER A 722 -32.36 5.61 -0.39
N VAL A 723 -31.95 4.70 -1.28
CA VAL A 723 -32.81 4.08 -2.32
C VAL A 723 -34.02 3.30 -1.75
N GLY A 724 -34.08 3.04 -0.44
CA GLY A 724 -35.26 2.47 0.22
C GLY A 724 -36.22 3.46 0.92
N THR A 725 -35.87 4.75 1.03
CA THR A 725 -36.50 5.67 2.01
C THR A 725 -37.31 6.82 1.39
N PHE A 726 -37.45 6.86 0.06
CA PHE A 726 -38.31 7.87 -0.58
C PHE A 726 -39.82 7.63 -0.29
N TYR A 727 -40.22 6.38 -0.04
CA TYR A 727 -41.60 6.04 0.34
C TYR A 727 -41.95 6.36 1.81
N PHE A 728 -40.96 6.48 2.71
CA PHE A 728 -41.23 6.69 4.14
C PHE A 728 -41.14 8.17 4.58
N LEU A 729 -40.34 9.00 3.89
CA LEU A 729 -40.19 10.42 4.25
C LEU A 729 -41.40 11.27 3.84
N THR A 730 -42.12 10.88 2.79
CA THR A 730 -43.43 11.47 2.44
C THR A 730 -44.54 11.11 3.43
N ALA A 731 -44.42 9.98 4.15
CA ALA A 731 -45.39 9.57 5.18
C ALA A 731 -45.15 10.21 6.56
N LYS A 732 -43.90 10.54 6.92
CA LYS A 732 -43.56 11.11 8.25
C LYS A 732 -43.75 12.63 8.37
N SER A 733 -43.98 13.35 7.27
CA SER A 733 -44.35 14.77 7.29
C SER A 733 -45.76 15.03 7.90
N LYS A 734 -46.61 14.00 8.04
CA LYS A 734 -47.98 14.16 8.56
C LYS A 734 -48.16 13.97 10.07
N TYR A 735 -47.13 13.60 10.84
CA TYR A 735 -47.26 13.39 12.29
C TYR A 735 -46.11 14.00 13.09
N LYS A 736 -46.11 15.34 13.18
CA LYS A 736 -45.47 16.06 14.30
C LYS A 736 -46.54 16.86 15.04
N ASN A 737 -47.06 16.29 16.13
CA ASN A 737 -47.54 17.06 17.28
C ASN A 737 -47.85 16.13 18.46
N LYS A 738 -46.90 15.97 19.40
CA LYS A 738 -47.10 16.25 20.83
C LYS A 738 -45.91 15.84 21.70
N ARG A 739 -45.47 16.85 22.46
CA ARG A 739 -44.90 16.85 23.83
C ARG A 739 -43.48 16.32 24.08
N ARG A 740 -42.63 17.32 24.38
CA ARG A 740 -41.48 17.31 25.29
C ARG A 740 -41.84 16.73 26.67
N GLN A 741 -40.92 15.94 27.25
CA GLN A 741 -40.57 15.99 28.68
C GLN A 741 -39.15 15.45 28.91
N GLN A 742 -38.38 16.16 29.74
CA GLN A 742 -37.04 15.83 30.25
C GLN A 742 -37.12 14.78 31.37
N VAL A 743 -36.12 13.91 31.50
CA VAL A 743 -35.66 13.36 32.79
C VAL A 743 -34.15 13.15 32.75
N ASN A 744 -33.50 13.38 33.90
CA ASN A 744 -32.05 13.41 34.15
C ASN A 744 -31.70 12.43 35.31
N ILE A 745 -30.50 11.84 35.22
CA ILE A 745 -29.57 11.37 36.31
C ILE A 745 -29.79 10.01 37.02
N SER A 746 -28.66 9.26 37.11
CA SER A 746 -28.20 8.21 38.08
C SER A 746 -29.04 6.94 38.25
N ASP A 747 -28.52 5.72 38.44
CA ASP A 747 -27.34 5.23 39.15
C ASP A 747 -26.93 3.85 38.57
N GLY A 748 -25.71 3.39 38.87
CA GLY A 748 -25.17 2.11 38.41
C GLY A 748 -25.75 0.87 39.10
N LEU A 749 -25.48 -0.31 38.51
CA LEU A 749 -24.96 -1.54 39.14
C LEU A 749 -25.20 -2.78 38.24
N ILE A 750 -24.11 -3.53 38.06
CA ILE A 750 -24.00 -5.01 38.07
C ILE A 750 -24.56 -5.84 36.89
N PHE A 751 -23.65 -6.65 36.35
CA PHE A 751 -23.84 -7.79 35.46
C PHE A 751 -24.88 -8.81 35.96
N GLN A 752 -25.82 -9.18 35.10
CA GLN A 752 -26.37 -10.54 35.04
C GLN A 752 -26.51 -10.95 33.57
N GLU A 753 -25.98 -12.12 33.24
CA GLU A 753 -26.18 -12.82 31.98
C GLU A 753 -27.68 -13.02 31.71
N SER A 754 -28.14 -12.65 30.52
CA SER A 754 -29.42 -13.13 30.00
C SER A 754 -29.31 -13.43 28.51
N LYS A 755 -29.44 -14.73 28.20
CA LYS A 755 -29.91 -15.20 26.88
C LYS A 755 -31.33 -14.65 26.69
N ALA A 756 -31.56 -13.91 25.62
CA ALA A 756 -32.90 -13.71 25.05
C ALA A 756 -32.77 -13.25 23.60
N GLU A 757 -33.09 -14.16 22.69
CA GLU A 757 -33.51 -13.83 21.32
C GLU A 757 -34.72 -12.89 21.41
N THR A 758 -34.67 -11.76 20.71
CA THR A 758 -35.82 -10.85 20.61
C THR A 758 -36.94 -11.49 19.78
N GLU A 759 -37.91 -12.10 20.45
CA GLU A 759 -39.22 -12.41 19.87
C GLU A 759 -39.96 -11.12 19.50
N LYS A 760 -40.20 -10.91 18.21
CA LYS A 760 -41.29 -10.00 17.77
C LYS A 760 -42.61 -10.65 18.18
N HIS A 761 -43.36 -10.07 19.10
CA HIS A 761 -44.70 -10.55 19.44
C HIS A 761 -45.66 -10.34 18.25
N PHE A 762 -46.01 -11.43 17.57
CA PHE A 762 -47.08 -11.44 16.57
C PHE A 762 -48.42 -11.64 17.26
N GLN A 763 -49.41 -10.82 16.91
CA GLN A 763 -50.78 -11.03 17.37
C GLN A 763 -51.33 -12.33 16.75
N CYS A 764 -51.80 -13.24 17.60
CA CYS A 764 -52.31 -14.55 17.18
C CYS A 764 -53.79 -14.46 16.78
N PHE A 765 -54.17 -15.14 15.70
CA PHE A 765 -55.54 -15.26 15.19
C PHE A 765 -55.90 -16.74 15.00
N SER A 766 -57.20 -17.03 14.92
CA SER A 766 -57.66 -18.42 14.76
C SER A 766 -57.31 -18.96 13.36
N PRO A 767 -57.09 -20.28 13.19
CA PRO A 767 -56.83 -20.87 11.88
C PRO A 767 -57.89 -20.53 10.82
N GLU A 768 -59.14 -20.38 11.24
CA GLU A 768 -60.29 -20.09 10.37
C GLU A 768 -60.20 -18.70 9.75
N ASP A 769 -59.52 -17.75 10.41
CA ASP A 769 -59.35 -16.37 9.95
C ASP A 769 -58.12 -16.17 9.04
N LEU A 770 -57.29 -17.20 8.87
CA LEU A 770 -56.00 -17.11 8.15
C LEU A 770 -55.89 -18.08 6.97
N ILE A 771 -56.55 -19.24 7.05
CA ILE A 771 -56.49 -20.29 6.01
C ILE A 771 -57.46 -19.94 4.86
N ASN A 772 -56.95 -19.96 3.63
CA ASN A 772 -57.69 -19.70 2.39
C ASN A 772 -58.36 -18.30 2.31
N MET A 773 -57.89 -17.34 3.11
CA MET A 773 -58.36 -15.96 3.07
C MET A 773 -57.56 -15.10 2.08
N ASN A 774 -58.27 -14.27 1.32
CA ASN A 774 -57.65 -13.32 0.39
C ASN A 774 -57.03 -12.14 1.17
N ALA A 775 -56.06 -11.44 0.57
CA ALA A 775 -55.34 -10.34 1.24
C ALA A 775 -56.26 -9.20 1.73
N SER A 776 -57.45 -9.03 1.14
CA SER A 776 -58.48 -8.06 1.53
C SER A 776 -59.38 -8.51 2.69
N GLU A 777 -59.34 -9.78 3.06
CA GLU A 777 -60.20 -10.41 4.08
C GLU A 777 -59.42 -10.77 5.36
N LEU A 778 -58.12 -10.49 5.40
CA LEU A 778 -57.27 -10.76 6.57
C LEU A 778 -57.46 -9.71 7.67
N PRO A 779 -57.33 -10.10 8.96
CA PRO A 779 -57.37 -9.16 10.08
C PRO A 779 -56.31 -8.05 9.98
N GLU A 780 -56.65 -6.87 10.49
CA GLU A 780 -55.80 -5.67 10.45
C GLU A 780 -54.47 -5.93 11.18
N GLY A 781 -53.34 -5.80 10.46
CA GLY A 781 -52.00 -6.06 10.99
C GLY A 781 -51.40 -7.43 10.67
N VAL A 782 -52.12 -8.30 9.95
CA VAL A 782 -51.59 -9.57 9.43
C VAL A 782 -50.89 -9.33 8.08
N ASP A 783 -49.61 -9.69 7.99
CA ASP A 783 -48.88 -9.70 6.72
C ASP A 783 -49.32 -10.92 5.88
N PRO A 784 -49.89 -10.73 4.67
CA PRO A 784 -50.32 -11.84 3.81
C PRO A 784 -49.18 -12.81 3.47
N SER A 785 -47.93 -12.35 3.49
CA SER A 785 -46.75 -13.17 3.21
C SER A 785 -46.26 -13.95 4.43
N GLN A 786 -46.76 -13.68 5.65
CA GLN A 786 -46.32 -14.28 6.91
C GLN A 786 -47.48 -14.77 7.80
N LYS A 787 -48.60 -15.21 7.21
CA LYS A 787 -49.81 -15.68 7.92
C LYS A 787 -49.51 -16.74 9.00
N GLU A 788 -48.52 -17.59 8.78
CA GLU A 788 -48.09 -18.66 9.70
C GLU A 788 -47.50 -18.14 11.02
N LYS A 789 -46.95 -16.92 11.05
CA LYS A 789 -46.42 -16.30 12.28
C LYS A 789 -47.51 -15.78 13.20
N HIS A 790 -48.73 -15.66 12.67
CA HIS A 790 -49.92 -15.21 13.38
C HIS A 790 -50.76 -16.36 13.94
N LEU A 791 -50.27 -17.61 13.90
CA LEU A 791 -50.90 -18.73 14.61
C LEU A 791 -50.30 -18.88 16.02
N SER A 792 -51.12 -19.31 16.98
CA SER A 792 -50.60 -19.79 18.27
C SER A 792 -49.77 -21.07 18.08
N ASP A 793 -48.92 -21.44 19.04
CA ASP A 793 -48.08 -22.66 18.90
C ASP A 793 -48.93 -23.95 18.80
N SER A 794 -50.06 -23.96 19.50
CA SER A 794 -51.05 -25.05 19.44
C SER A 794 -51.70 -25.14 18.06
N ASP A 795 -52.11 -23.99 17.52
CA ASP A 795 -52.77 -23.91 16.21
C ASP A 795 -51.79 -24.18 15.07
N PHE A 796 -50.55 -23.71 15.20
CA PHE A 796 -49.47 -23.98 14.27
C PHE A 796 -49.19 -25.48 14.19
N SER A 797 -49.09 -26.15 15.34
CA SER A 797 -48.89 -27.60 15.41
C SER A 797 -50.07 -28.37 14.83
N SER A 798 -51.30 -27.86 15.01
CA SER A 798 -52.51 -28.44 14.41
C SER A 798 -52.54 -28.31 12.88
N VAL A 799 -52.16 -27.15 12.34
CA VAL A 799 -52.21 -26.83 10.90
C VAL A 799 -51.04 -27.47 10.13
N PHE A 800 -49.82 -27.41 10.67
CA PHE A 800 -48.61 -27.87 9.99
C PHE A 800 -48.14 -29.26 10.44
N GLY A 801 -48.66 -29.79 11.55
CA GLY A 801 -48.28 -31.11 12.08
C GLY A 801 -46.85 -31.16 12.67
N MET A 802 -46.24 -30.00 12.92
CA MET A 802 -44.88 -29.84 13.45
C MET A 802 -44.79 -28.52 14.24
N THR A 803 -43.72 -28.37 15.03
CA THR A 803 -43.51 -27.14 15.82
C THR A 803 -43.03 -25.98 14.95
N LYS A 804 -43.13 -24.74 15.46
CA LYS A 804 -42.63 -23.54 14.76
C LYS A 804 -41.11 -23.60 14.55
N ASP A 805 -40.36 -24.15 15.50
CA ASP A 805 -38.91 -24.29 15.42
C ASP A 805 -38.51 -25.30 14.34
N ASP A 806 -39.21 -26.44 14.28
CA ASP A 806 -38.99 -27.43 13.23
C ASP A 806 -39.28 -26.84 11.85
N TYR A 807 -40.37 -26.08 11.72
CA TYR A 807 -40.72 -25.39 10.47
C TYR A 807 -39.68 -24.35 10.07
N ALA A 808 -39.19 -23.54 11.02
CA ALA A 808 -38.16 -22.53 10.79
C ALA A 808 -36.83 -23.14 10.34
N SER A 809 -36.53 -24.38 10.74
CA SER A 809 -35.33 -25.12 10.33
C SER A 809 -35.37 -25.66 8.89
N LEU A 810 -36.55 -25.67 8.24
CA LEU A 810 -36.70 -26.16 6.87
C LEU A 810 -36.18 -25.16 5.82
N PRO A 811 -35.65 -25.63 4.67
CA PRO A 811 -35.32 -24.76 3.54
C PRO A 811 -36.54 -23.96 3.04
N GLN A 812 -36.34 -22.69 2.64
CA GLN A 812 -37.42 -21.77 2.22
C GLN A 812 -38.38 -22.35 1.17
N TRP A 813 -37.88 -23.09 0.17
CA TRP A 813 -38.73 -23.71 -0.86
C TRP A 813 -39.74 -24.71 -0.27
N ARG A 814 -39.35 -25.41 0.81
CA ARG A 814 -40.17 -26.42 1.48
C ARG A 814 -41.19 -25.77 2.44
N GLN A 815 -40.80 -24.68 3.09
CA GLN A 815 -41.72 -23.82 3.86
C GLN A 815 -42.84 -23.27 2.98
N LEU A 816 -42.51 -22.76 1.78
CA LEU A 816 -43.47 -22.25 0.81
C LEU A 816 -44.40 -23.34 0.26
N GLN A 817 -43.88 -24.54 0.02
CA GLN A 817 -44.70 -25.68 -0.42
C GLN A 817 -45.74 -26.07 0.65
N LEU A 818 -45.32 -26.17 1.91
CA LEU A 818 -46.23 -26.47 3.03
C LEU A 818 -47.28 -25.37 3.22
N LYS A 819 -46.93 -24.10 3.04
CA LYS A 819 -47.89 -22.98 3.07
C LYS A 819 -48.95 -23.11 1.96
N LYS A 820 -48.53 -23.48 0.75
CA LYS A 820 -49.47 -23.71 -0.37
C LYS A 820 -50.39 -24.89 -0.09
N GLU A 821 -49.86 -26.00 0.42
CA GLU A 821 -50.64 -27.20 0.75
C GLU A 821 -51.66 -26.96 1.87
N ARG A 822 -51.36 -26.03 2.80
CA ARG A 822 -52.23 -25.68 3.93
C ARG A 822 -53.07 -24.43 3.73
N GLY A 823 -53.13 -23.88 2.51
CA GLY A 823 -53.98 -22.72 2.19
C GLY A 823 -53.52 -21.39 2.81
N MET A 824 -52.23 -21.31 3.18
CA MET A 824 -51.62 -20.18 3.90
C MET A 824 -50.62 -19.41 3.00
N PHE A 825 -50.70 -19.61 1.69
CA PHE A 825 -49.88 -18.93 0.68
C PHE A 825 -50.55 -17.64 0.17
#